data_AF-A0A507FDQ2-F1
#
_entry.id   AF-A0A507FDQ2-F1
#
_cell.length_a   1.000
_cell.length_b   1.000
_cell.length_c   1.000
_cell.angle_alpha   90.00
_cell.angle_beta   90.00
_cell.angle_gamma   90.00
#
_symmetry.space_group_name_H-M   'P 1'
#
loop_
_entity.id
_entity.type
_entity.pdbx_description
1 polymer ?
#
loop_
_entity_poly.entity_id
_entity_poly.type
_entity_poly.pdbx_seq_one_letter_code
_entity_poly.pdbx_strand_id
1 'polypeptide(L)'
;MQAVVRSVRGNRFRRLFTLAAIGLLLLSTNLFVVPLISKDPSKQTHIPSPGGSFRPSLATNVESVPKTKPLSTKTPRILYYNTHAGTKSNMEYITGRLGLNLSHFNPDTVQGAWEMTQERAEELVAEKFAASTCQNYDIVIIADTFPHGRALVQSLLSDNPELKCGAQIVAELTNRFDWGLEHNRGLWDTMQLHKALWRIESKSKGPKILWTENNPLESRHLADFTWTTPEFRLLRPVGFSPVPALEISEKESKLVAVYPADGMTPSPLTYILEKLGIPHKVLPKHYGGPKTLAKYRAYMELPYQVSTMKLYENLAAGVVMLFPSKAFMTELVLKDIMFFYPALTMFRTGKDEPDWERFMDYYHPDLAPYFYYFDSFEHLREIILSPNPIDTNNVRMEGPKYYEGIRNKTVRGWAHLINELGFQVTADGEADSVHAGTVDAPYRPHLPNAGIQVTSKLDESFNRLHDWKMAEEQRFSEIRQKMYKSLTFLELSALQYRLWMEEAPSKRTMTGFLPKFEAVDAQLVDMMNRIEAIPSKNASQVDLGLILKPDSIDLINDMTRSVGGFGRLYRKQYRSFAHLARILRITHSALKLVKKLDRESGMTSVEEKLNVSFKGSKQLAYPWLLSKMFKTFSSLTESYSIDRGIVFVIEDSGYDKVLRTIRHLRKNLGCTLPIEVFYNGDYHFDDVHGKFRKGDIRLKEESRQTLDSMPGVITRDIHHAFDMFWEQADTTEHSKSYALVASKFKQVIYVQEDQILLANPDKIITDSTAFQNHGVFLQKAHAQEGGNGLWVKWFLGGEEFASSETQQSRYFRNKSRNEVDGGFMAFDKARDGVLHGLLVACQLNRNKVRDGSIDWFLDVNSGKGEADAYWIGLELVRAPFQILATPPGIAHSKSTTCGPTVFFDESGAPIRLNSKLWDWPKLFELTILEKMKDDSRYGFLEKDLYFCIQKGKTSGSGVLDGIESISFQGKTKDVLVQMSKVGTK
;
A
#
# COMPACT_ATOMS: atom_id res chain seq x y z
N MET A 1 -20.74 -32.67 -44.29
CA MET A 1 -21.45 -31.42 -44.62
C MET A 1 -20.98 -30.37 -43.65
N GLN A 2 -20.24 -29.33 -43.98
CA GLN A 2 -19.38 -28.91 -45.08
C GLN A 2 -18.60 -27.77 -44.38
N ALA A 3 -17.30 -27.92 -44.16
CA ALA A 3 -16.26 -27.42 -45.06
C ALA A 3 -16.09 -25.87 -44.89
N VAL A 4 -14.92 -25.24 -44.85
CA VAL A 4 -13.55 -25.64 -45.18
C VAL A 4 -12.67 -24.39 -45.03
N VAL A 5 -11.42 -24.58 -44.57
CA VAL A 5 -10.18 -23.91 -45.07
C VAL A 5 -9.97 -22.43 -44.73
N ARG A 6 -8.99 -22.06 -43.88
CA ARG A 6 -7.51 -22.19 -43.96
C ARG A 6 -6.85 -20.97 -44.62
N SER A 7 -5.74 -20.59 -43.97
CA SER A 7 -4.49 -20.07 -44.53
C SER A 7 -4.51 -18.58 -44.90
N VAL A 8 -3.42 -17.83 -44.74
CA VAL A 8 -2.01 -18.14 -45.00
C VAL A 8 -1.16 -17.31 -44.02
N ARG A 9 -0.29 -17.95 -43.21
CA ARG A 9 1.19 -17.87 -43.28
C ARG A 9 1.72 -16.46 -43.61
N GLY A 10 2.62 -15.84 -42.87
CA GLY A 10 3.75 -16.43 -42.14
C GLY A 10 5.05 -15.84 -42.70
N ASN A 11 5.98 -15.59 -41.78
CA ASN A 11 7.42 -15.41 -41.99
C ASN A 11 7.88 -14.15 -42.76
N ARG A 12 8.83 -13.41 -42.17
CA ARG A 12 10.27 -13.63 -42.39
C ARG A 12 11.17 -12.67 -41.60
N PHE A 13 12.22 -13.27 -40.98
CA PHE A 13 13.57 -12.72 -40.66
C PHE A 13 13.63 -11.52 -39.69
N ARG A 14 14.24 -11.57 -38.49
CA ARG A 14 15.50 -12.17 -38.00
C ARG A 14 16.73 -11.77 -38.84
N ARG A 15 17.46 -10.72 -38.44
CA ARG A 15 18.92 -10.69 -38.14
C ARG A 15 19.54 -9.29 -38.23
N LEU A 16 20.24 -8.90 -37.15
CA LEU A 16 21.56 -8.22 -37.04
C LEU A 16 21.59 -7.62 -35.62
N PHE A 17 22.06 -8.31 -34.57
CA PHE A 17 23.45 -8.63 -34.21
C PHE A 17 24.45 -7.47 -34.38
N THR A 18 24.63 -6.74 -33.26
CA THR A 18 25.91 -6.38 -32.61
C THR A 18 26.85 -5.37 -33.26
N LEU A 19 27.19 -4.32 -32.49
CA LEU A 19 28.44 -3.54 -32.33
C LEU A 19 28.01 -2.12 -31.86
N ALA A 20 28.58 -1.44 -30.88
CA ALA A 20 29.85 -1.56 -30.19
C ALA A 20 29.76 -0.95 -28.78
N ALA A 21 30.63 -1.44 -27.90
CA ALA A 21 30.89 -0.91 -26.58
C ALA A 21 31.86 0.30 -26.63
N ILE A 22 32.00 0.95 -25.46
CA ILE A 22 33.12 1.79 -24.99
C ILE A 22 33.02 3.30 -25.29
N GLY A 23 32.81 4.07 -24.22
CA GLY A 23 33.03 5.52 -24.13
C GLY A 23 33.07 5.95 -22.67
N LEU A 24 34.28 6.22 -22.19
CA LEU A 24 34.73 6.39 -20.80
C LEU A 24 34.01 7.42 -19.91
N LEU A 25 34.05 7.11 -18.61
CA LEU A 25 34.14 8.01 -17.46
C LEU A 25 35.12 9.19 -17.67
N LEU A 26 34.81 10.38 -17.13
CA LEU A 26 35.55 11.05 -16.04
C LEU A 26 35.01 12.48 -15.76
N LEU A 27 34.71 12.72 -14.47
CA LEU A 27 34.87 13.96 -13.67
C LEU A 27 34.13 15.23 -14.12
N SER A 28 33.46 16.01 -13.25
CA SER A 28 33.96 16.48 -11.96
C SER A 28 32.86 16.85 -10.96
N THR A 29 33.12 16.43 -9.73
CA THR A 29 32.79 17.04 -8.43
C THR A 29 32.38 18.52 -8.43
N ASN A 30 31.32 18.84 -7.68
CA ASN A 30 31.36 19.98 -6.76
C ASN A 30 30.58 19.67 -5.48
N LEU A 31 31.29 19.84 -4.37
CA LEU A 31 30.81 19.75 -3.00
C LEU A 31 29.76 20.84 -2.73
N PHE A 32 28.71 20.51 -1.98
CA PHE A 32 28.14 21.46 -1.03
C PHE A 32 28.10 20.83 0.35
N VAL A 33 28.92 21.42 1.22
CA VAL A 33 28.98 21.25 2.66
C VAL A 33 27.67 21.76 3.25
N VAL A 34 26.98 20.93 4.04
CA VAL A 34 25.90 21.37 4.93
C VAL A 34 26.54 21.70 6.28
N PRO A 35 26.57 22.97 6.74
CA PRO A 35 26.84 23.24 8.13
C PRO A 35 25.54 23.11 8.94
N LEU A 36 25.57 22.21 9.90
CA LEU A 36 24.73 22.24 11.10
C LEU A 36 24.89 23.61 11.76
N ILE A 37 23.79 24.35 11.96
CA ILE A 37 23.76 25.53 12.84
C ILE A 37 22.79 25.27 13.99
N SER A 38 23.31 25.57 15.17
CA SER A 38 22.76 25.43 16.50
C SER A 38 21.56 26.35 16.78
N LYS A 39 20.73 25.92 17.72
CA LYS A 39 19.73 26.72 18.42
C LYS A 39 20.38 27.92 19.13
N ASP A 40 19.84 29.12 18.91
CA ASP A 40 19.91 30.24 19.86
C ASP A 40 18.59 31.04 19.82
N PRO A 41 17.83 31.10 20.93
CA PRO A 41 16.58 31.83 21.01
C PRO A 41 16.81 33.22 21.62
N SER A 42 17.41 34.15 20.90
CA SER A 42 17.35 35.57 21.26
C SER A 42 17.79 36.49 20.11
N LYS A 43 16.83 37.01 19.34
CA LYS A 43 16.89 38.32 18.69
C LYS A 43 15.57 38.64 17.98
N GLN A 44 14.77 39.48 18.64
CA GLN A 44 13.73 40.28 18.01
C GLN A 44 14.38 41.28 17.06
N THR A 45 13.99 41.28 15.79
CA THR A 45 14.15 42.44 14.90
C THR A 45 12.98 42.53 13.93
N HIS A 46 12.19 43.60 14.10
CA HIS A 46 11.38 44.35 13.14
C HIS A 46 10.72 43.61 11.95
N ILE A 47 9.40 43.56 12.01
CA ILE A 47 8.46 43.24 10.93
C ILE A 47 8.59 44.28 9.80
N PRO A 48 8.88 43.87 8.54
CA PRO A 48 8.53 44.67 7.37
C PRO A 48 7.09 44.36 6.95
N SER A 49 6.32 45.41 6.67
CA SER A 49 4.91 45.35 6.24
C SER A 49 4.69 44.41 5.04
N PRO A 50 3.62 43.58 5.03
CA PRO A 50 3.29 42.73 3.89
C PRO A 50 2.55 43.54 2.82
N GLY A 51 3.31 44.30 2.02
CA GLY A 51 2.85 44.93 0.80
C GLY A 51 3.45 44.20 -0.41
N GLY A 52 2.92 43.03 -0.75
CA GLY A 52 3.40 42.23 -1.87
C GLY A 52 2.29 41.34 -2.40
N SER A 53 1.45 41.88 -3.29
CA SER A 53 0.49 41.09 -4.06
C SER A 53 1.24 40.07 -4.90
N PHE A 54 1.01 38.78 -4.66
CA PHE A 54 1.52 37.70 -5.51
C PHE A 54 0.77 37.75 -6.85
N ARG A 55 1.37 38.39 -7.85
CA ARG A 55 0.96 38.27 -9.26
C ARG A 55 1.80 37.16 -9.89
N PRO A 56 1.19 36.17 -10.58
CA PRO A 56 1.94 35.32 -11.50
C PRO A 56 2.65 36.24 -12.51
N SER A 57 3.89 35.96 -12.87
CA SER A 57 4.67 36.80 -13.79
C SER A 57 3.93 36.96 -15.12
N LEU A 58 3.35 38.14 -15.33
CA LEU A 58 2.71 38.56 -16.57
C LEU A 58 3.79 38.90 -17.60
N ALA A 59 3.92 38.07 -18.63
CA ALA A 59 4.49 38.53 -19.89
C ALA A 59 3.46 39.43 -20.57
N THR A 60 3.63 40.74 -20.48
CA THR A 60 2.80 41.73 -21.17
C THR A 60 3.17 41.79 -22.64
N ASN A 61 2.54 40.96 -23.47
CA ASN A 61 2.32 41.28 -24.88
C ASN A 61 0.83 41.58 -25.05
N VAL A 62 0.50 42.88 -25.06
CA VAL A 62 -0.84 43.36 -25.40
C VAL A 62 -0.99 43.25 -26.92
N GLU A 63 -1.43 42.10 -27.40
CA GLU A 63 -2.03 42.03 -28.73
C GLU A 63 -3.46 42.59 -28.67
N SER A 64 -3.80 43.39 -29.67
CA SER A 64 -5.05 44.15 -29.79
C SER A 64 -6.30 43.28 -29.63
N VAL A 65 -7.20 43.72 -28.74
CA VAL A 65 -8.54 43.17 -28.48
C VAL A 65 -9.31 42.94 -29.80
N PRO A 66 -9.84 41.74 -30.07
CA PRO A 66 -10.72 41.51 -31.22
C PRO A 66 -11.99 42.36 -31.09
N LYS A 67 -12.44 42.95 -32.19
CA LYS A 67 -13.69 43.73 -32.27
C LYS A 67 -14.83 42.99 -31.55
N THR A 68 -15.33 43.57 -30.46
CA THR A 68 -16.43 43.03 -29.67
C THR A 68 -17.67 42.85 -30.56
N LYS A 69 -18.24 41.64 -30.56
CA LYS A 69 -19.54 41.40 -31.18
C LYS A 69 -20.57 42.35 -30.54
N PRO A 70 -21.50 42.93 -31.31
CA PRO A 70 -22.60 43.71 -30.72
C PRO A 70 -23.37 42.81 -29.74
N LEU A 71 -23.53 43.28 -28.51
CA LEU A 71 -24.24 42.54 -27.46
C LEU A 71 -25.71 42.41 -27.84
N SER A 72 -26.21 41.18 -27.80
CA SER A 72 -27.63 40.86 -27.94
C SER A 72 -28.36 41.19 -26.64
N THR A 73 -29.51 41.85 -26.75
CA THR A 73 -30.44 42.10 -25.63
C THR A 73 -31.30 40.88 -25.30
N LYS A 74 -31.22 39.80 -26.09
CA LYS A 74 -31.94 38.54 -25.81
C LYS A 74 -31.32 37.87 -24.58
N THR A 75 -32.16 37.42 -23.66
CA THR A 75 -31.74 36.57 -22.54
C THR A 75 -31.23 35.21 -23.07
N PRO A 76 -30.07 34.72 -22.63
CA PRO A 76 -29.53 33.43 -23.08
C PRO A 76 -30.35 32.27 -22.52
N ARG A 77 -30.53 31.23 -23.33
CA ARG A 77 -31.10 29.94 -22.90
C ARG A 77 -29.97 29.04 -22.43
N ILE A 78 -29.96 28.71 -21.14
CA ILE A 78 -28.85 27.97 -20.51
C ILE A 78 -29.33 26.58 -20.06
N LEU A 79 -28.59 25.56 -20.47
CA LEU A 79 -28.72 24.20 -19.96
C LEU A 79 -27.62 23.90 -18.95
N TYR A 80 -28.01 23.48 -17.75
CA TYR A 80 -27.13 22.96 -16.72
C TYR A 80 -27.13 21.43 -16.76
N TYR A 81 -26.02 20.85 -17.18
CA TYR A 81 -25.83 19.43 -17.39
C TYR A 81 -25.05 18.86 -16.21
N ASN A 82 -25.75 18.29 -15.22
CA ASN A 82 -25.19 18.01 -13.90
C ASN A 82 -26.02 16.96 -13.12
N THR A 83 -25.34 16.20 -12.24
CA THR A 83 -25.98 15.25 -11.30
C THR A 83 -25.96 15.76 -9.85
N HIS A 84 -25.05 16.67 -9.52
CA HIS A 84 -24.72 17.00 -8.13
C HIS A 84 -25.58 18.15 -7.56
N ALA A 85 -26.31 17.89 -6.47
CA ALA A 85 -27.24 18.88 -5.91
C ALA A 85 -26.57 20.16 -5.42
N GLY A 86 -25.35 20.07 -4.86
CA GLY A 86 -24.63 21.24 -4.33
C GLY A 86 -24.24 22.24 -5.40
N THR A 87 -23.70 21.76 -6.53
CA THR A 87 -23.30 22.61 -7.67
C THR A 87 -24.52 23.24 -8.32
N LYS A 88 -25.62 22.48 -8.42
CA LYS A 88 -26.93 23.00 -8.83
C LYS A 88 -27.37 24.19 -7.97
N SER A 89 -27.41 24.04 -6.64
CA SER A 89 -27.83 25.14 -5.76
C SER A 89 -26.91 26.37 -5.83
N ASN A 90 -25.61 26.15 -6.01
CA ASN A 90 -24.65 27.23 -6.25
C ASN A 90 -24.92 27.97 -7.57
N MET A 91 -25.17 27.24 -8.66
CA MET A 91 -25.46 27.85 -9.96
C MET A 91 -26.82 28.56 -9.96
N GLU A 92 -27.86 27.98 -9.34
CA GLU A 92 -29.17 28.63 -9.19
C GLU A 92 -29.06 29.96 -8.42
N TYR A 93 -28.21 30.01 -7.38
CA TYR A 93 -27.93 31.25 -6.68
C TYR A 93 -27.27 32.30 -7.59
N ILE A 94 -26.27 31.89 -8.38
CA ILE A 94 -25.59 32.76 -9.33
C ILE A 94 -26.58 33.28 -10.39
N THR A 95 -27.30 32.39 -11.07
CA THR A 95 -28.24 32.78 -12.13
C THR A 95 -29.39 33.63 -11.60
N GLY A 96 -29.82 33.40 -10.35
CA GLY A 96 -30.80 34.24 -9.68
C GLY A 96 -30.34 35.69 -9.53
N ARG A 97 -29.08 35.91 -9.11
CA ARG A 97 -28.47 37.26 -9.04
C ARG A 97 -28.20 37.88 -10.41
N LEU A 98 -28.07 37.05 -11.45
CA LEU A 98 -27.92 37.50 -12.84
C LEU A 98 -29.26 37.73 -13.57
N GLY A 99 -30.40 37.43 -12.93
CA GLY A 99 -31.72 37.50 -13.57
C GLY A 99 -31.89 36.49 -14.71
N LEU A 100 -31.19 35.35 -14.66
CA LEU A 100 -31.18 34.32 -15.69
C LEU A 100 -31.97 33.07 -15.25
N ASN A 101 -32.60 32.41 -16.22
CA ASN A 101 -33.27 31.14 -16.01
C ASN A 101 -32.37 29.97 -16.41
N LEU A 102 -32.41 28.89 -15.62
CA LEU A 102 -31.59 27.69 -15.82
C LEU A 102 -32.46 26.48 -16.11
N SER A 103 -32.26 25.83 -17.25
CA SER A 103 -32.81 24.49 -17.52
C SER A 103 -31.87 23.43 -16.96
N HIS A 104 -32.40 22.33 -16.43
CA HIS A 104 -31.58 21.28 -15.84
C HIS A 104 -31.72 19.96 -16.60
N PHE A 105 -30.59 19.29 -16.85
CA PHE A 105 -30.56 17.92 -17.37
C PHE A 105 -29.70 17.05 -16.46
N ASN A 106 -30.31 15.97 -15.94
CA ASN A 106 -29.60 14.96 -15.16
C ASN A 106 -29.08 13.85 -16.09
N PRO A 107 -27.76 13.73 -16.30
CA PRO A 107 -27.20 12.71 -17.18
C PRO A 107 -27.38 11.28 -16.67
N ASP A 108 -27.72 11.05 -15.40
CA ASP A 108 -28.06 9.71 -14.88
C ASP A 108 -29.24 9.06 -15.63
N THR A 109 -30.03 9.87 -16.34
CA THR A 109 -31.11 9.40 -17.20
C THR A 109 -30.63 8.77 -18.52
N VAL A 110 -29.36 8.98 -18.88
CA VAL A 110 -28.71 8.41 -20.07
C VAL A 110 -28.00 7.12 -19.67
N GLN A 111 -28.36 6.01 -20.33
CA GLN A 111 -27.72 4.71 -20.08
C GLN A 111 -26.22 4.79 -20.36
N GLY A 112 -25.42 4.43 -19.34
CA GLY A 112 -23.96 4.46 -19.39
C GLY A 112 -23.32 5.79 -19.03
N ALA A 113 -24.07 6.79 -18.55
CA ALA A 113 -23.51 8.13 -18.29
C ALA A 113 -22.48 8.20 -17.15
N TRP A 114 -22.66 7.40 -16.09
CA TRP A 114 -21.73 7.33 -14.96
C TRP A 114 -20.32 6.91 -15.36
N GLU A 115 -20.21 6.16 -16.46
CA GLU A 115 -18.95 5.62 -17.00
C GLU A 115 -18.96 5.80 -18.51
N MET A 116 -19.20 7.03 -18.97
CA MET A 116 -19.40 7.32 -20.38
C MET A 116 -18.18 6.88 -21.20
N THR A 117 -18.25 5.67 -21.76
CA THR A 117 -17.15 5.06 -22.52
C THR A 117 -16.98 5.74 -23.86
N GLN A 118 -15.83 5.52 -24.49
CA GLN A 118 -15.56 5.99 -25.85
C GLN A 118 -16.65 5.50 -26.81
N GLU A 119 -16.90 4.20 -26.80
CA GLU A 119 -17.88 3.54 -27.66
C GLU A 119 -19.28 4.11 -27.43
N ARG A 120 -19.70 4.22 -26.16
CA ARG A 120 -21.03 4.74 -25.83
C ARG A 120 -21.21 6.21 -26.23
N ALA A 121 -20.18 7.02 -26.05
CA ALA A 121 -20.22 8.43 -26.46
C ALA A 121 -20.29 8.55 -28.00
N GLU A 122 -19.57 7.71 -28.74
CA GLU A 122 -19.65 7.65 -30.22
C GLU A 122 -21.04 7.23 -30.70
N GLU A 123 -21.66 6.22 -30.08
CA GLU A 123 -23.05 5.82 -30.35
C GLU A 123 -24.02 6.99 -30.16
N LEU A 124 -23.96 7.68 -29.02
CA LEU A 124 -24.83 8.81 -28.73
C LEU A 124 -24.64 9.96 -29.74
N VAL A 125 -23.39 10.21 -30.16
CA VAL A 125 -23.12 11.21 -31.21
C VAL A 125 -23.75 10.77 -32.55
N ALA A 126 -23.63 9.50 -32.92
CA ALA A 126 -24.23 8.94 -34.14
C ALA A 126 -25.77 9.00 -34.11
N GLU A 127 -26.38 8.83 -32.93
CA GLU A 127 -27.82 8.97 -32.68
C GLU A 127 -28.32 10.43 -32.65
N LYS A 128 -27.44 11.41 -32.96
CA LYS A 128 -27.73 12.85 -32.90
C LYS A 128 -28.09 13.36 -31.49
N PHE A 129 -27.74 12.64 -30.43
CA PHE A 129 -28.04 13.02 -29.05
C PHE A 129 -27.49 14.41 -28.70
N ALA A 130 -26.22 14.68 -29.03
CA ALA A 130 -25.57 15.97 -28.75
C ALA A 130 -26.24 17.14 -29.49
N ALA A 131 -26.54 16.96 -30.78
CA ALA A 131 -27.24 17.96 -31.58
C ALA A 131 -28.64 18.25 -31.02
N SER A 132 -29.42 17.19 -30.71
CA SER A 132 -30.76 17.33 -30.12
C SER A 132 -30.73 17.99 -28.75
N THR A 133 -29.74 17.66 -27.92
CA THR A 133 -29.59 18.25 -26.58
C THR A 133 -29.27 19.73 -26.67
N CYS A 134 -28.43 20.14 -27.62
CA CYS A 134 -27.97 21.53 -27.76
C CYS A 134 -28.90 22.42 -28.60
N GLN A 135 -29.85 21.87 -29.36
CA GLN A 135 -30.66 22.62 -30.33
C GLN A 135 -31.44 23.81 -29.73
N ASN A 136 -31.89 23.68 -28.48
CA ASN A 136 -32.73 24.67 -27.80
C ASN A 136 -31.98 25.59 -26.85
N TYR A 137 -30.65 25.49 -26.79
CA TYR A 137 -29.83 26.22 -25.84
C TYR A 137 -28.75 27.00 -26.55
N ASP A 138 -28.43 28.17 -26.01
CA ASP A 138 -27.34 28.99 -26.48
C ASP A 138 -26.04 28.62 -25.74
N ILE A 139 -26.18 28.20 -24.48
CA ILE A 139 -25.08 27.81 -23.59
C ILE A 139 -25.43 26.46 -22.92
N VAL A 140 -24.48 25.53 -22.92
CA VAL A 140 -24.53 24.31 -22.12
C VAL A 140 -23.38 24.33 -21.12
N ILE A 141 -23.70 24.30 -19.84
CA ILE A 141 -22.72 24.21 -18.75
C ILE A 141 -22.64 22.76 -18.31
N ILE A 142 -21.51 22.10 -18.57
CA ILE A 142 -21.19 20.76 -18.05
C ILE A 142 -20.53 20.96 -16.70
N ALA A 143 -21.19 20.54 -15.62
CA ALA A 143 -20.75 20.84 -14.27
C ALA A 143 -20.50 19.59 -13.43
N ASP A 144 -19.68 19.79 -12.39
CA ASP A 144 -19.19 18.78 -11.46
C ASP A 144 -18.32 17.72 -12.14
N THR A 145 -18.92 16.77 -12.86
CA THR A 145 -18.23 15.62 -13.45
C THR A 145 -18.23 15.73 -14.97
N PHE A 146 -17.11 16.22 -15.53
CA PHE A 146 -16.99 16.53 -16.96
C PHE A 146 -17.23 15.32 -17.90
N PRO A 147 -16.80 14.07 -17.56
CA PRO A 147 -17.04 12.91 -18.41
C PRO A 147 -18.53 12.59 -18.66
N HIS A 148 -19.45 13.02 -17.79
CA HIS A 148 -20.89 12.85 -18.05
C HIS A 148 -21.34 13.54 -19.35
N GLY A 149 -20.67 14.63 -19.74
CA GLY A 149 -20.90 15.38 -20.97
C GLY A 149 -20.05 14.92 -22.15
N ARG A 150 -19.35 13.78 -22.07
CA ARG A 150 -18.38 13.33 -23.09
C ARG A 150 -18.98 13.26 -24.49
N ALA A 151 -20.24 12.83 -24.66
CA ALA A 151 -20.89 12.79 -25.97
C ALA A 151 -21.03 14.21 -26.59
N LEU A 152 -21.38 15.22 -25.79
CA LEU A 152 -21.48 16.61 -26.23
C LEU A 152 -20.11 17.14 -26.66
N VAL A 153 -19.08 16.85 -25.86
CA VAL A 153 -17.69 17.26 -26.11
C VAL A 153 -17.14 16.59 -27.37
N GLN A 154 -17.33 15.27 -27.53
CA GLN A 154 -16.82 14.52 -28.68
C GLN A 154 -17.55 14.86 -29.97
N SER A 155 -18.82 15.28 -29.91
CA SER A 155 -19.54 15.75 -31.09
C SER A 155 -18.82 16.90 -31.80
N LEU A 156 -18.02 17.71 -31.08
CA LEU A 156 -17.24 18.81 -31.63
C LEU A 156 -16.16 18.36 -32.63
N LEU A 157 -15.72 17.10 -32.53
CA LEU A 157 -14.74 16.49 -33.43
C LEU A 157 -15.34 15.97 -34.74
N SER A 158 -16.66 15.83 -34.83
CA SER A 158 -17.33 15.40 -36.05
C SER A 158 -17.09 16.42 -37.17
N ASP A 159 -17.04 16.00 -38.43
CA ASP A 159 -17.09 16.92 -39.57
C ASP A 159 -18.53 17.22 -40.00
N ASN A 160 -19.50 16.37 -39.62
CA ASN A 160 -20.91 16.53 -39.95
C ASN A 160 -21.60 17.53 -38.98
N PRO A 161 -22.07 18.70 -39.46
CA PRO A 161 -22.73 19.69 -38.61
C PRO A 161 -24.00 19.20 -37.92
N GLU A 162 -24.72 18.22 -38.49
CA GLU A 162 -25.94 17.67 -37.90
C GLU A 162 -25.72 16.83 -36.64
N LEU A 163 -24.46 16.41 -36.40
CA LEU A 163 -24.11 15.64 -35.21
C LEU A 163 -23.57 16.53 -34.09
N LYS A 164 -23.19 17.78 -34.40
CA LYS A 164 -22.51 18.68 -33.46
C LYS A 164 -23.47 19.28 -32.45
N CYS A 165 -22.99 19.42 -31.22
CA CYS A 165 -23.57 20.39 -30.30
C CYS A 165 -23.42 21.81 -30.87
N GLY A 166 -24.54 22.48 -31.14
CA GLY A 166 -24.56 23.85 -31.67
C GLY A 166 -24.45 24.95 -30.62
N ALA A 167 -24.61 24.61 -29.34
CA ALA A 167 -24.50 25.52 -28.21
C ALA A 167 -23.03 25.75 -27.83
N GLN A 168 -22.74 26.87 -27.18
CA GLN A 168 -21.43 27.08 -26.55
C GLN A 168 -21.31 26.18 -25.31
N ILE A 169 -20.24 25.38 -25.26
CA ILE A 169 -19.94 24.55 -24.09
C ILE A 169 -19.11 25.37 -23.09
N VAL A 170 -19.54 25.37 -21.84
CA VAL A 170 -18.80 25.86 -20.67
C VAL A 170 -18.57 24.68 -19.73
N ALA A 171 -17.33 24.46 -19.30
CA ALA A 171 -16.98 23.45 -18.31
C ALA A 171 -16.86 24.11 -16.94
N GLU A 172 -17.65 23.70 -15.95
CA GLU A 172 -17.54 24.12 -14.55
C GLU A 172 -16.96 22.96 -13.72
N LEU A 173 -15.65 23.00 -13.48
CA LEU A 173 -14.91 21.88 -12.88
C LEU A 173 -14.83 21.93 -11.34
N THR A 174 -14.97 20.76 -10.70
CA THR A 174 -14.96 20.58 -9.23
C THR A 174 -13.99 19.49 -8.73
N ASN A 175 -12.81 19.32 -9.34
CA ASN A 175 -11.87 18.23 -9.07
C ASN A 175 -12.24 16.89 -9.72
N ARG A 176 -12.88 16.96 -10.90
CA ARG A 176 -13.54 15.80 -11.53
C ARG A 176 -13.56 15.88 -13.06
N PHE A 177 -12.51 16.43 -13.67
CA PHE A 177 -12.43 16.57 -15.13
C PHE A 177 -12.36 15.21 -15.87
N ASP A 178 -11.76 14.18 -15.26
CA ASP A 178 -11.64 12.80 -15.79
C ASP A 178 -12.17 11.72 -14.83
N TRP A 179 -12.88 12.14 -13.77
CA TRP A 179 -13.39 11.27 -12.71
C TRP A 179 -14.37 10.22 -13.24
N GLY A 180 -14.27 8.99 -12.72
CA GLY A 180 -15.18 7.87 -13.02
C GLY A 180 -14.71 6.94 -14.16
N LEU A 181 -13.77 7.36 -15.00
CA LEU A 181 -13.33 6.56 -16.15
C LEU A 181 -12.32 5.44 -15.82
N GLU A 182 -11.68 5.50 -14.65
CA GLU A 182 -10.59 4.57 -14.28
C GLU A 182 -11.07 3.24 -13.66
N HIS A 183 -12.31 3.18 -13.16
CA HIS A 183 -12.72 2.13 -12.22
C HIS A 183 -13.07 0.79 -12.87
N ASN A 184 -13.41 0.74 -14.17
CA ASN A 184 -14.02 -0.48 -14.74
C ASN A 184 -13.30 -1.15 -15.92
N ARG A 185 -12.39 -0.51 -16.68
CA ARG A 185 -11.66 -1.16 -17.80
C ARG A 185 -10.22 -0.69 -18.07
N GLY A 186 -9.61 0.03 -17.12
CA GLY A 186 -8.22 0.50 -17.23
C GLY A 186 -8.06 1.76 -18.09
N LEU A 187 -6.83 2.27 -18.14
CA LEU A 187 -6.37 3.56 -18.67
C LEU A 187 -6.85 3.95 -20.10
N TRP A 188 -7.53 3.06 -20.84
CA TRP A 188 -7.94 3.31 -22.23
C TRP A 188 -8.99 4.41 -22.37
N ASP A 189 -10.09 4.35 -21.62
CA ASP A 189 -11.19 5.31 -21.77
C ASP A 189 -10.78 6.73 -21.39
N THR A 190 -10.08 6.84 -20.25
CA THR A 190 -9.41 8.07 -19.80
C THR A 190 -8.46 8.61 -20.87
N MET A 191 -7.62 7.75 -21.47
CA MET A 191 -6.71 8.13 -22.55
C MET A 191 -7.46 8.65 -23.79
N GLN A 192 -8.58 8.03 -24.18
CA GLN A 192 -9.37 8.49 -25.32
C GLN A 192 -10.03 9.86 -25.06
N LEU A 193 -10.52 10.11 -23.84
CA LEU A 193 -10.99 11.44 -23.46
C LEU A 193 -9.87 12.49 -23.56
N HIS A 194 -8.68 12.19 -23.02
CA HIS A 194 -7.52 13.10 -23.09
C HIS A 194 -7.10 13.39 -24.53
N LYS A 195 -7.08 12.38 -25.41
CA LYS A 195 -6.82 12.56 -26.84
C LYS A 195 -7.89 13.40 -27.53
N ALA A 196 -9.16 13.22 -27.17
CA ALA A 196 -10.25 14.03 -27.71
C ALA A 196 -10.09 15.50 -27.34
N LEU A 197 -9.82 15.80 -26.06
CA LEU A 197 -9.57 17.16 -25.58
C LEU A 197 -8.35 17.80 -26.27
N TRP A 198 -7.25 17.05 -26.41
CA TRP A 198 -6.10 17.52 -27.17
C TRP A 198 -6.49 17.87 -28.61
N ARG A 199 -7.22 17.00 -29.31
CA ARG A 199 -7.66 17.28 -30.69
C ARG A 199 -8.57 18.49 -30.80
N ILE A 200 -9.49 18.68 -29.85
CA ILE A 200 -10.40 19.82 -29.81
C ILE A 200 -9.60 21.11 -29.67
N GLU A 201 -8.75 21.20 -28.64
CA GLU A 201 -7.99 22.42 -28.32
C GLU A 201 -6.87 22.73 -29.34
N SER A 202 -6.29 21.71 -29.98
CA SER A 202 -5.20 21.89 -30.97
C SER A 202 -5.68 22.24 -32.38
N LYS A 203 -6.90 21.88 -32.77
CA LYS A 203 -7.43 22.07 -34.14
C LYS A 203 -8.37 23.27 -34.30
N SER A 204 -8.87 23.85 -33.21
CA SER A 204 -9.91 24.88 -33.28
C SER A 204 -9.37 26.29 -33.52
N LYS A 205 -9.94 27.01 -34.49
CA LYS A 205 -9.82 28.48 -34.60
C LYS A 205 -10.84 29.14 -33.65
N GLY A 206 -10.45 29.34 -32.39
CA GLY A 206 -11.27 29.95 -31.33
C GLY A 206 -11.79 28.94 -30.28
N PRO A 207 -12.20 29.40 -29.09
CA PRO A 207 -12.54 28.53 -27.97
C PRO A 207 -13.85 27.77 -28.23
N LYS A 208 -13.76 26.43 -28.32
CA LYS A 208 -14.92 25.54 -28.44
C LYS A 208 -15.50 25.16 -27.08
N ILE A 209 -14.66 25.15 -26.07
CA ILE A 209 -15.00 24.92 -24.67
C ILE A 209 -14.44 26.11 -23.90
N LEU A 210 -15.28 26.77 -23.10
CA LEU A 210 -14.81 27.76 -22.13
C LEU A 210 -14.61 27.05 -20.80
N TRP A 211 -13.40 27.19 -20.24
CA TRP A 211 -13.03 26.47 -19.03
C TRP A 211 -13.16 27.38 -17.81
N THR A 212 -13.99 26.95 -16.86
CA THR A 212 -14.06 27.53 -15.53
C THR A 212 -13.69 26.45 -14.51
N GLU A 213 -13.04 26.87 -13.45
CA GLU A 213 -12.66 26.00 -12.36
C GLU A 213 -12.97 26.67 -11.04
N ASN A 214 -13.33 25.87 -10.04
CA ASN A 214 -13.56 26.37 -8.70
C ASN A 214 -12.27 26.47 -7.87
N ASN A 215 -11.18 25.87 -8.33
CA ASN A 215 -9.87 25.88 -7.68
C ASN A 215 -8.75 25.70 -8.72
N PRO A 216 -7.53 26.21 -8.44
CA PRO A 216 -6.43 26.24 -9.42
C PRO A 216 -5.77 24.89 -9.73
N LEU A 217 -6.13 23.78 -9.06
CA LEU A 217 -5.57 22.47 -9.43
C LEU A 217 -6.12 21.98 -10.77
N GLU A 218 -7.36 22.27 -11.14
CA GLU A 218 -8.02 21.64 -12.29
C GLU A 218 -7.32 21.93 -13.61
N SER A 219 -6.99 23.19 -13.85
CA SER A 219 -6.21 23.62 -15.01
C SER A 219 -4.85 22.95 -15.07
N ARG A 220 -4.17 22.79 -13.92
CA ARG A 220 -2.91 22.06 -13.81
C ARG A 220 -3.10 20.57 -14.09
N HIS A 221 -4.15 19.96 -13.54
CA HIS A 221 -4.46 18.55 -13.69
C HIS A 221 -4.75 18.23 -15.16
N LEU A 222 -5.59 19.02 -15.82
CA LEU A 222 -5.86 18.90 -17.25
C LEU A 222 -4.58 19.06 -18.09
N ALA A 223 -3.72 20.03 -17.77
CA ALA A 223 -2.44 20.22 -18.46
C ALA A 223 -1.50 19.01 -18.30
N ASP A 224 -1.42 18.43 -17.10
CA ASP A 224 -0.62 17.24 -16.80
C ASP A 224 -1.10 16.00 -17.56
N PHE A 225 -2.39 15.93 -17.88
CA PHE A 225 -3.01 14.77 -18.53
C PHE A 225 -3.19 14.88 -20.04
N THR A 226 -3.42 16.08 -20.55
CA THR A 226 -3.72 16.31 -21.98
C THR A 226 -2.60 17.04 -22.72
N TRP A 227 -1.67 17.66 -21.99
CA TRP A 227 -0.66 18.58 -22.54
C TRP A 227 -1.26 19.80 -23.25
N THR A 228 -2.52 20.12 -22.97
CA THR A 228 -3.18 21.33 -23.45
C THR A 228 -3.17 22.41 -22.38
N THR A 229 -3.12 23.67 -22.81
CA THR A 229 -3.13 24.84 -21.92
C THR A 229 -4.22 25.82 -22.36
N PRO A 230 -5.50 25.40 -22.39
CA PRO A 230 -6.58 26.32 -22.71
C PRO A 230 -6.65 27.45 -21.67
N GLU A 231 -7.37 28.50 -22.02
CA GLU A 231 -7.60 29.61 -21.10
C GLU A 231 -8.65 29.21 -20.05
N PHE A 232 -8.31 29.40 -18.78
CA PHE A 232 -9.13 29.10 -17.62
C PHE A 232 -9.55 30.37 -16.87
N ARG A 233 -10.69 30.27 -16.18
CA ARG A 233 -11.21 31.29 -15.27
C ARG A 233 -11.48 30.67 -13.91
N LEU A 234 -10.86 31.23 -12.87
CA LEU A 234 -11.10 30.81 -11.49
C LEU A 234 -12.39 31.47 -10.98
N LEU A 235 -13.46 30.69 -10.87
CA LEU A 235 -14.77 31.09 -10.37
C LEU A 235 -15.12 30.22 -9.16
N ARG A 236 -14.74 30.69 -7.96
CA ARG A 236 -14.97 29.96 -6.71
C ARG A 236 -16.47 29.84 -6.39
N PRO A 237 -16.91 28.87 -5.58
CA PRO A 237 -18.30 28.77 -5.15
C PRO A 237 -18.75 30.03 -4.39
N VAL A 238 -20.05 30.34 -4.39
CA VAL A 238 -20.61 31.52 -3.71
C VAL A 238 -20.83 31.33 -2.21
N GLY A 239 -20.47 30.16 -1.67
CA GLY A 239 -20.64 29.79 -0.26
C GLY A 239 -22.12 29.73 0.18
N PHE A 240 -23.04 29.49 -0.76
CA PHE A 240 -24.46 29.34 -0.49
C PHE A 240 -24.80 27.88 -0.14
N SER A 241 -25.52 27.67 0.96
CA SER A 241 -25.99 26.36 1.39
C SER A 241 -27.50 26.43 1.71
N PRO A 242 -28.36 25.67 1.02
CA PRO A 242 -29.79 25.63 1.31
C PRO A 242 -30.14 24.74 2.51
N VAL A 243 -29.16 24.07 3.11
CA VAL A 243 -29.38 23.11 4.20
C VAL A 243 -29.79 23.84 5.48
N PRO A 244 -30.94 23.49 6.09
CA PRO A 244 -31.39 24.12 7.32
C PRO A 244 -30.50 23.72 8.50
N ALA A 245 -30.35 24.64 9.46
CA ALA A 245 -29.60 24.40 10.68
C ALA A 245 -30.36 23.44 11.61
N LEU A 246 -29.65 22.51 12.24
CA LEU A 246 -30.15 21.67 13.31
C LEU A 246 -29.82 22.31 14.66
N GLU A 247 -30.63 22.02 15.68
CA GLU A 247 -30.30 22.36 17.06
C GLU A 247 -29.31 21.37 17.65
N ILE A 248 -28.39 21.88 18.48
CA ILE A 248 -27.41 21.08 19.21
C ILE A 248 -27.47 21.41 20.69
N SER A 249 -27.08 20.46 21.54
CA SER A 249 -27.06 20.68 22.98
C SER A 249 -25.93 21.61 23.44
N GLU A 250 -26.06 22.22 24.62
CA GLU A 250 -24.99 23.03 25.24
C GLU A 250 -23.71 22.20 25.52
N LYS A 251 -23.86 20.88 25.70
CA LYS A 251 -22.73 19.97 25.83
C LYS A 251 -22.00 19.81 24.49
N GLU A 252 -22.74 19.68 23.39
CA GLU A 252 -22.17 19.52 22.04
C GLU A 252 -21.53 20.81 21.52
N SER A 253 -22.07 21.99 21.86
CA SER A 253 -21.48 23.27 21.46
C SER A 253 -20.06 23.47 22.00
N LYS A 254 -19.68 22.77 23.07
CA LYS A 254 -18.34 22.78 23.67
C LYS A 254 -17.36 21.82 22.99
N LEU A 255 -17.83 20.92 22.12
CA LEU A 255 -17.03 19.93 21.41
C LEU A 255 -16.55 20.45 20.05
N VAL A 256 -15.46 19.86 19.55
CA VAL A 256 -15.05 20.00 18.15
C VAL A 256 -15.82 19.03 17.27
N ALA A 257 -16.44 19.53 16.22
CA ALA A 257 -17.11 18.71 15.22
C ALA A 257 -16.07 18.09 14.27
N VAL A 258 -16.22 16.81 13.97
CA VAL A 258 -15.33 16.08 13.06
C VAL A 258 -16.18 15.30 12.06
N TYR A 259 -15.85 15.42 10.78
CA TYR A 259 -16.45 14.58 9.73
C TYR A 259 -15.34 13.78 9.05
N PRO A 260 -15.31 12.44 9.18
CA PRO A 260 -14.33 11.62 8.47
C PRO A 260 -14.66 11.66 6.97
N ALA A 261 -13.73 12.22 6.22
CA ALA A 261 -13.93 12.60 4.83
C ALA A 261 -14.11 11.43 3.85
N ASP A 262 -13.67 10.24 4.23
CA ASP A 262 -13.91 8.99 3.51
C ASP A 262 -15.37 8.48 3.67
N GLY A 263 -16.18 9.16 4.48
CA GLY A 263 -17.53 8.71 4.86
C GLY A 263 -17.50 7.42 5.69
N MET A 264 -16.32 6.97 6.11
CA MET A 264 -16.11 5.76 6.87
C MET A 264 -16.08 6.13 8.35
N THR A 265 -17.06 5.63 9.06
CA THR A 265 -17.05 5.59 10.52
C THR A 265 -17.04 4.12 10.89
N PRO A 266 -15.95 3.63 11.50
CA PRO A 266 -14.80 4.35 12.08
C PRO A 266 -13.62 4.60 11.12
N SER A 267 -12.71 5.54 11.47
CA SER A 267 -11.50 5.89 10.70
C SER A 267 -10.23 5.99 11.60
N PRO A 268 -9.00 6.03 11.04
CA PRO A 268 -7.78 6.20 11.82
C PRO A 268 -7.83 7.50 12.65
N LEU A 269 -8.40 8.56 12.06
CA LEU A 269 -8.57 9.83 12.74
C LEU A 269 -9.40 9.68 14.01
N THR A 270 -10.58 9.07 13.94
CA THR A 270 -11.45 8.95 15.13
C THR A 270 -10.78 8.15 16.23
N TYR A 271 -10.05 7.08 15.87
CA TYR A 271 -9.26 6.30 16.82
C TYR A 271 -8.18 7.13 17.53
N ILE A 272 -7.42 7.93 16.77
CA ILE A 272 -6.36 8.79 17.32
C ILE A 272 -6.96 9.84 18.27
N LEU A 273 -8.05 10.50 17.86
CA LEU A 273 -8.72 11.51 18.69
C LEU A 273 -9.23 10.91 20.02
N GLU A 274 -9.84 9.72 19.97
CA GLU A 274 -10.29 8.99 21.16
C GLU A 274 -9.14 8.61 22.09
N LYS A 275 -8.06 8.01 21.56
CA LYS A 275 -6.91 7.57 22.34
C LYS A 275 -6.13 8.73 22.97
N LEU A 276 -6.12 9.91 22.33
CA LEU A 276 -5.51 11.12 22.89
C LEU A 276 -6.44 11.89 23.84
N GLY A 277 -7.68 11.42 24.03
CA GLY A 277 -8.66 12.06 24.90
C GLY A 277 -9.10 13.44 24.39
N ILE A 278 -9.12 13.66 23.08
CA ILE A 278 -9.55 14.92 22.47
C ILE A 278 -11.10 14.97 22.49
N PRO A 279 -11.74 15.98 23.11
CA PRO A 279 -13.20 16.09 23.14
C PRO A 279 -13.76 16.42 21.75
N HIS A 280 -14.44 15.46 21.13
CA HIS A 280 -14.96 15.63 19.77
C HIS A 280 -16.34 14.99 19.58
N LYS A 281 -17.05 15.44 18.55
CA LYS A 281 -18.28 14.85 18.04
C LYS A 281 -18.07 14.40 16.60
N VAL A 282 -18.13 13.10 16.37
CA VAL A 282 -18.18 12.55 15.02
C VAL A 282 -19.57 12.81 14.43
N LEU A 283 -19.60 13.49 13.29
CA LEU A 283 -20.84 13.92 12.64
C LEU A 283 -21.38 12.86 11.67
N PRO A 284 -22.71 12.65 11.61
CA PRO A 284 -23.33 11.80 10.60
C PRO A 284 -23.29 12.47 9.21
N LYS A 285 -23.61 11.73 8.15
CA LYS A 285 -23.69 12.26 6.77
C LYS A 285 -24.62 13.48 6.63
N HIS A 286 -25.72 13.52 7.39
CA HIS A 286 -26.69 14.62 7.38
C HIS A 286 -26.64 15.41 8.69
N TYR A 287 -25.60 16.24 8.85
CA TYR A 287 -25.33 16.99 10.08
C TYR A 287 -25.93 18.41 10.12
N GLY A 288 -26.75 18.80 9.15
CA GLY A 288 -27.41 20.13 9.14
C GLY A 288 -26.57 21.27 8.56
N GLY A 289 -25.50 20.96 7.81
CA GLY A 289 -24.77 21.96 7.02
C GLY A 289 -23.97 23.00 7.85
N PRO A 290 -23.51 24.08 7.20
CA PRO A 290 -22.55 25.03 7.77
C PRO A 290 -23.11 25.82 8.96
N LYS A 291 -24.42 26.16 8.94
CA LYS A 291 -25.08 26.87 10.04
C LYS A 291 -25.19 26.01 11.32
N THR A 292 -25.22 24.69 11.19
CA THR A 292 -25.12 23.79 12.35
C THR A 292 -23.69 23.70 12.85
N LEU A 293 -22.71 23.59 11.94
CA LEU A 293 -21.28 23.60 12.30
C LEU A 293 -20.87 24.87 13.04
N ALA A 294 -21.45 26.01 12.68
CA ALA A 294 -21.22 27.29 13.36
C ALA A 294 -21.64 27.26 14.85
N LYS A 295 -22.48 26.31 15.28
CA LYS A 295 -22.87 26.16 16.70
C LYS A 295 -21.84 25.37 17.52
N TYR A 296 -20.95 24.59 16.88
CA TYR A 296 -19.87 23.86 17.57
C TYR A 296 -18.71 24.79 17.92
N ARG A 297 -17.84 24.36 18.85
CA ARG A 297 -16.65 25.12 19.28
C ARG A 297 -15.74 25.42 18.09
N ALA A 298 -15.49 24.41 17.26
CA ALA A 298 -14.79 24.47 15.98
C ALA A 298 -15.16 23.25 15.13
N TYR A 299 -14.81 23.29 13.85
CA TYR A 299 -14.88 22.17 12.92
C TYR A 299 -13.47 21.75 12.52
N MET A 300 -13.09 20.51 12.80
CA MET A 300 -11.81 19.95 12.38
C MET A 300 -12.03 19.07 11.15
N GLU A 301 -11.28 19.40 10.10
CA GLU A 301 -11.35 18.70 8.83
C GLU A 301 -9.95 18.28 8.40
N LEU A 302 -9.88 17.03 7.96
CA LEU A 302 -8.78 16.48 7.20
C LEU A 302 -9.17 16.58 5.72
N PRO A 303 -8.53 17.48 4.93
CA PRO A 303 -8.86 17.65 3.52
C PRO A 303 -8.67 16.34 2.76
N TYR A 304 -9.66 15.93 1.97
CA TYR A 304 -9.62 14.75 1.10
C TYR A 304 -9.57 15.09 -0.39
N GLN A 305 -9.81 16.37 -0.70
CA GLN A 305 -9.71 17.01 -2.01
C GLN A 305 -8.95 18.33 -1.84
N VAL A 306 -8.41 18.88 -2.93
CA VAL A 306 -7.71 20.18 -2.89
C VAL A 306 -8.62 21.36 -2.55
N SER A 307 -9.91 21.21 -2.80
CA SER A 307 -10.95 22.20 -2.48
C SER A 307 -12.31 21.51 -2.40
N THR A 308 -13.21 22.01 -1.56
CA THR A 308 -14.58 21.49 -1.42
C THR A 308 -15.57 22.63 -1.32
N MET A 309 -16.79 22.45 -1.84
CA MET A 309 -17.87 23.46 -1.68
C MET A 309 -18.15 23.77 -0.20
N LYS A 310 -18.05 22.75 0.65
CA LYS A 310 -18.18 22.84 2.11
C LYS A 310 -17.20 23.83 2.74
N LEU A 311 -15.94 23.89 2.28
CA LEU A 311 -14.94 24.85 2.78
C LEU A 311 -15.48 26.28 2.71
N TYR A 312 -16.04 26.62 1.56
CA TYR A 312 -16.59 27.92 1.24
C TYR A 312 -17.89 28.23 1.98
N GLU A 313 -18.81 27.27 2.02
CA GLU A 313 -20.05 27.36 2.80
C GLU A 313 -19.78 27.58 4.29
N ASN A 314 -18.76 26.92 4.84
CA ASN A 314 -18.35 27.04 6.22
C ASN A 314 -17.76 28.42 6.53
N LEU A 315 -16.86 28.92 5.68
CA LEU A 315 -16.30 30.26 5.85
C LEU A 315 -17.39 31.34 5.75
N ALA A 316 -18.31 31.21 4.78
CA ALA A 316 -19.45 32.11 4.61
C ALA A 316 -20.42 32.11 5.80
N ALA A 317 -20.47 31.01 6.58
CA ALA A 317 -21.29 30.89 7.78
C ALA A 317 -20.55 31.22 9.09
N GLY A 318 -19.26 31.59 9.02
CA GLY A 318 -18.46 31.91 10.21
C GLY A 318 -18.06 30.68 11.03
N VAL A 319 -17.89 29.52 10.38
CA VAL A 319 -17.40 28.31 11.06
C VAL A 319 -15.90 28.46 11.34
N VAL A 320 -15.51 28.28 12.60
CA VAL A 320 -14.09 28.21 13.01
C VAL A 320 -13.52 26.87 12.56
N MET A 321 -12.57 26.87 11.63
CA MET A 321 -12.05 25.65 10.98
C MET A 321 -10.59 25.36 11.35
N LEU A 322 -10.33 24.09 11.68
CA LEU A 322 -9.01 23.55 12.02
C LEU A 322 -8.55 22.57 10.93
N PHE A 323 -7.39 22.83 10.34
CA PHE A 323 -6.76 22.00 9.30
C PHE A 323 -5.33 21.59 9.72
N PRO A 324 -4.80 20.46 9.23
CA PRO A 324 -3.39 20.18 9.41
C PRO A 324 -2.54 21.24 8.68
N SER A 325 -1.37 21.57 9.21
CA SER A 325 -0.40 22.38 8.47
C SER A 325 0.07 21.66 7.21
N LYS A 326 0.66 22.38 6.25
CA LYS A 326 1.13 21.81 4.97
C LYS A 326 2.06 20.61 5.18
N ALA A 327 2.99 20.74 6.13
CA ALA A 327 3.95 19.69 6.49
C ALA A 327 3.22 18.49 7.10
N PHE A 328 2.33 18.73 8.06
CA PHE A 328 1.61 17.65 8.72
C PHE A 328 0.62 16.95 7.79
N MET A 329 -0.05 17.68 6.90
CA MET A 329 -0.91 17.09 5.87
C MET A 329 -0.11 16.14 4.96
N THR A 330 1.07 16.58 4.50
CA THR A 330 1.97 15.75 3.67
C THR A 330 2.35 14.46 4.40
N GLU A 331 2.70 14.58 5.68
CA GLU A 331 3.02 13.44 6.52
C GLU A 331 1.84 12.46 6.64
N LEU A 332 0.63 12.96 6.94
CA LEU A 332 -0.58 12.15 7.07
C LEU A 332 -0.96 11.42 5.77
N VAL A 333 -0.82 12.08 4.61
CA VAL A 333 -1.04 11.46 3.29
C VAL A 333 -0.01 10.35 3.04
N LEU A 334 1.27 10.63 3.28
CA LEU A 334 2.33 9.66 3.02
C LEU A 334 2.24 8.43 3.92
N LYS A 335 1.84 8.64 5.19
CA LYS A 335 1.61 7.59 6.20
C LYS A 335 0.28 6.85 6.07
N ASP A 336 -0.59 7.22 5.11
CA ASP A 336 -1.95 6.66 4.91
C ASP A 336 -2.94 6.90 6.06
N ILE A 337 -2.61 7.78 7.00
CA ILE A 337 -3.50 8.13 8.12
C ILE A 337 -4.72 8.89 7.60
N MET A 338 -4.55 9.61 6.49
CA MET A 338 -5.59 10.37 5.82
C MET A 338 -5.71 9.94 4.35
N PHE A 339 -6.95 9.72 3.89
CA PHE A 339 -7.23 9.57 2.47
C PHE A 339 -7.19 10.93 1.77
N PHE A 340 -6.46 11.03 0.68
CA PHE A 340 -6.41 12.22 -0.17
C PHE A 340 -6.39 11.80 -1.64
N TYR A 341 -7.48 12.04 -2.35
CA TYR A 341 -7.67 11.55 -3.72
C TYR A 341 -6.58 12.08 -4.69
N PRO A 342 -6.20 13.38 -4.66
CA PRO A 342 -5.18 13.92 -5.55
C PRO A 342 -3.73 13.67 -5.11
N ALA A 343 -3.45 12.73 -4.21
CA ALA A 343 -2.12 12.57 -3.59
C ALA A 343 -1.00 12.51 -4.63
N LEU A 344 -1.09 11.61 -5.61
CA LEU A 344 -0.08 11.49 -6.66
C LEU A 344 0.09 12.78 -7.48
N THR A 345 -1.00 13.52 -7.74
CA THR A 345 -0.94 14.79 -8.46
C THR A 345 -0.20 15.85 -7.63
N MET A 346 -0.38 15.91 -6.31
CA MET A 346 0.42 16.79 -5.44
C MET A 346 1.92 16.50 -5.52
N PHE A 347 2.31 15.22 -5.62
CA PHE A 347 3.74 14.87 -5.64
C PHE A 347 4.42 15.20 -6.97
N ARG A 348 3.64 15.44 -8.04
CA ARG A 348 4.16 15.81 -9.36
C ARG A 348 4.28 17.33 -9.57
N THR A 349 3.68 18.15 -8.69
CA THR A 349 3.83 19.61 -8.75
C THR A 349 5.15 20.01 -8.10
N GLY A 350 6.01 20.74 -8.83
CA GLY A 350 7.33 21.15 -8.36
C GLY A 350 8.36 19.99 -8.32
N LYS A 351 9.29 19.96 -9.28
CA LYS A 351 10.27 18.85 -9.41
C LYS A 351 11.24 18.76 -8.22
N ASP A 352 11.75 19.92 -7.80
CA ASP A 352 12.78 20.05 -6.78
C ASP A 352 12.25 20.63 -5.46
N GLU A 353 11.14 21.38 -5.52
CA GLU A 353 10.40 21.90 -4.37
C GLU A 353 8.90 21.70 -4.64
N PRO A 354 8.22 20.78 -3.93
CA PRO A 354 6.79 20.59 -4.09
C PRO A 354 6.04 21.90 -3.80
N ASP A 355 5.18 22.33 -4.73
CA ASP A 355 4.38 23.56 -4.61
C ASP A 355 2.87 23.29 -4.65
N TRP A 356 2.47 22.04 -4.38
CA TRP A 356 1.09 21.57 -4.42
C TRP A 356 0.15 22.42 -3.55
N GLU A 357 0.66 22.99 -2.46
CA GLU A 357 -0.12 23.77 -1.51
C GLU A 357 -0.67 25.05 -2.13
N ARG A 358 -0.03 25.55 -3.20
CA ARG A 358 -0.53 26.69 -3.98
C ARG A 358 -1.82 26.36 -4.71
N PHE A 359 -2.04 25.09 -4.99
CA PHE A 359 -3.22 24.59 -5.66
C PHE A 359 -4.35 24.17 -4.70
N MET A 360 -4.16 24.37 -3.39
CA MET A 360 -5.14 24.03 -2.36
C MET A 360 -5.73 25.28 -1.72
N ASP A 361 -7.05 25.43 -1.80
CA ASP A 361 -7.74 26.57 -1.19
C ASP A 361 -7.59 26.59 0.34
N TYR A 362 -7.39 25.42 0.95
CA TYR A 362 -7.08 25.27 2.38
C TYR A 362 -5.81 26.01 2.82
N TYR A 363 -4.91 26.35 1.90
CA TYR A 363 -3.66 27.06 2.18
C TYR A 363 -3.49 28.32 1.33
N HIS A 364 -4.54 28.73 0.61
CA HIS A 364 -4.48 29.90 -0.26
C HIS A 364 -4.30 31.18 0.58
N PRO A 365 -3.37 32.09 0.22
CA PRO A 365 -3.06 33.28 1.03
C PRO A 365 -4.27 34.15 1.36
N ASP A 366 -5.23 34.25 0.43
CA ASP A 366 -6.46 35.03 0.62
C ASP A 366 -7.40 34.43 1.67
N LEU A 367 -7.38 33.10 1.87
CA LEU A 367 -8.28 32.39 2.78
C LEU A 367 -7.60 32.03 4.11
N ALA A 368 -6.29 31.79 4.08
CA ALA A 368 -5.49 31.36 5.21
C ALA A 368 -5.63 32.21 6.50
N PRO A 369 -5.84 33.54 6.44
CA PRO A 369 -6.09 34.35 7.66
C PRO A 369 -7.32 33.93 8.46
N TYR A 370 -8.27 33.22 7.83
CA TYR A 370 -9.51 32.77 8.46
C TYR A 370 -9.48 31.30 8.90
N PHE A 371 -8.32 30.64 8.78
CA PHE A 371 -8.13 29.22 9.09
C PHE A 371 -7.11 29.02 10.22
N TYR A 372 -7.27 27.93 10.96
CA TYR A 372 -6.36 27.53 12.02
C TYR A 372 -5.62 26.26 11.64
N TYR A 373 -4.31 26.23 11.84
CA TYR A 373 -3.47 25.08 11.49
C TYR A 373 -2.89 24.39 12.72
N PHE A 374 -2.71 23.08 12.65
CA PHE A 374 -2.01 22.27 13.66
C PHE A 374 -0.93 21.39 13.03
N ASP A 375 0.16 21.18 13.75
CA ASP A 375 1.36 20.49 13.25
C ASP A 375 1.50 19.04 13.73
N SER A 376 0.70 18.63 14.70
CA SER A 376 0.58 17.25 15.17
C SER A 376 -0.77 17.03 15.86
N PHE A 377 -1.10 15.78 16.17
CA PHE A 377 -2.30 15.49 16.97
C PHE A 377 -2.17 15.98 18.42
N GLU A 378 -0.96 16.04 18.96
CA GLU A 378 -0.67 16.65 20.27
C GLU A 378 -0.87 18.17 20.23
N HIS A 379 -0.38 18.86 19.19
CA HIS A 379 -0.63 20.28 19.00
C HIS A 379 -2.14 20.55 18.84
N LEU A 380 -2.86 19.69 18.09
CA LEU A 380 -4.32 19.76 18.02
C LEU A 380 -4.98 19.60 19.40
N ARG A 381 -4.51 18.63 20.21
CA ARG A 381 -4.98 18.43 21.59
C ARG A 381 -4.76 19.68 22.44
N GLU A 382 -3.61 20.32 22.33
CA GLU A 382 -3.29 21.57 23.03
C GLU A 382 -4.22 22.71 22.63
N ILE A 383 -4.45 22.92 21.32
CA ILE A 383 -5.40 23.92 20.81
C ILE A 383 -6.80 23.69 21.38
N ILE A 384 -7.28 22.45 21.37
CA ILE A 384 -8.65 22.11 21.79
C ILE A 384 -8.83 22.21 23.30
N LEU A 385 -7.85 21.73 24.08
CA LEU A 385 -7.90 21.74 25.54
C LEU A 385 -7.49 23.09 26.15
N SER A 386 -6.98 24.02 25.34
CA SER A 386 -6.61 25.36 25.79
C SER A 386 -7.81 26.08 26.46
N PRO A 387 -7.57 26.80 27.58
CA PRO A 387 -8.58 27.65 28.19
C PRO A 387 -8.90 28.89 27.35
N ASN A 388 -8.03 29.26 26.41
CA ASN A 388 -8.23 30.40 25.52
C ASN A 388 -9.25 30.07 24.41
N PRO A 389 -10.00 31.07 23.91
CA PRO A 389 -10.84 30.90 22.73
C PRO A 389 -10.01 30.46 21.52
N ILE A 390 -10.52 29.47 20.77
CA ILE A 390 -9.88 29.02 19.52
C ILE A 390 -9.98 30.12 18.45
N ASP A 391 -11.09 30.86 18.42
CA ASP A 391 -11.39 31.88 17.42
C ASP A 391 -10.69 33.23 17.69
N THR A 392 -9.36 33.23 17.70
CA THR A 392 -8.52 34.43 17.91
C THR A 392 -8.66 35.50 16.82
N ASN A 393 -9.10 35.12 15.61
CA ASN A 393 -9.20 35.98 14.43
C ASN A 393 -10.65 36.43 14.18
N ASN A 394 -11.56 36.11 15.11
CA ASN A 394 -12.97 36.47 15.04
C ASN A 394 -13.64 36.01 13.72
N VAL A 395 -13.28 34.80 13.25
CA VAL A 395 -13.75 34.17 12.01
C VAL A 395 -15.26 34.09 11.97
N ARG A 396 -15.91 33.89 13.13
CA ARG A 396 -17.38 33.89 13.23
C ARG A 396 -18.03 35.16 12.69
N MET A 397 -17.38 36.31 12.84
CA MET A 397 -17.89 37.60 12.40
C MET A 397 -17.22 38.10 11.12
N GLU A 398 -15.89 37.95 11.01
CA GLU A 398 -15.12 38.50 9.89
C GLU A 398 -15.12 37.58 8.66
N GLY A 399 -15.25 36.26 8.85
CA GLY A 399 -15.33 35.29 7.76
C GLY A 399 -16.50 35.58 6.81
N PRO A 400 -17.75 35.71 7.29
CA PRO A 400 -18.91 36.03 6.45
C PRO A 400 -18.77 37.36 5.70
N LYS A 401 -18.21 38.40 6.35
CA LYS A 401 -18.00 39.72 5.74
C LYS A 401 -17.00 39.65 4.59
N TYR A 402 -15.87 38.99 4.82
CA TYR A 402 -14.85 38.78 3.80
C TYR A 402 -15.39 37.96 2.62
N TYR A 403 -16.16 36.91 2.94
CA TYR A 403 -16.67 36.00 1.93
C TYR A 403 -17.69 36.65 0.98
N GLU A 404 -18.42 37.68 1.43
CA GLU A 404 -19.28 38.48 0.56
C GLU A 404 -18.52 39.13 -0.61
N GLY A 405 -17.24 39.49 -0.41
CA GLY A 405 -16.38 39.97 -1.48
C GLY A 405 -16.10 38.91 -2.55
N ILE A 406 -15.76 37.68 -2.14
CA ILE A 406 -15.54 36.54 -3.04
C ILE A 406 -16.82 36.19 -3.79
N ARG A 407 -17.97 36.22 -3.10
CA ARG A 407 -19.29 35.99 -3.68
C ARG A 407 -19.59 36.98 -4.81
N ASN A 408 -19.43 38.27 -4.54
CA ASN A 408 -19.68 39.32 -5.54
C ASN A 408 -18.71 39.21 -6.72
N LYS A 409 -17.44 38.91 -6.48
CA LYS A 409 -16.43 38.68 -7.52
C LYS A 409 -16.81 37.50 -8.43
N THR A 410 -17.29 36.41 -7.85
CA THR A 410 -17.73 35.21 -8.58
C THR A 410 -18.95 35.50 -9.45
N VAL A 411 -20.00 36.14 -8.90
CA VAL A 411 -21.21 36.49 -9.64
C VAL A 411 -20.88 37.41 -10.81
N ARG A 412 -20.04 38.43 -10.59
CA ARG A 412 -19.57 39.32 -11.66
C ARG A 412 -18.70 38.60 -12.69
N GLY A 413 -17.88 37.62 -12.27
CA GLY A 413 -17.11 36.78 -13.19
C GLY A 413 -17.98 35.95 -14.14
N TRP A 414 -19.10 35.41 -13.64
CA TRP A 414 -20.10 34.75 -14.49
C TRP A 414 -20.83 35.71 -15.42
N ALA A 415 -21.22 36.91 -14.93
CA ALA A 415 -21.79 37.96 -15.77
C ALA A 415 -20.84 38.32 -16.93
N HIS A 416 -19.55 38.51 -16.62
CA HIS A 416 -18.52 38.84 -17.59
C HIS A 416 -18.34 37.75 -18.65
N LEU A 417 -18.27 36.48 -18.24
CA LEU A 417 -18.20 35.34 -19.15
C LEU A 417 -19.38 35.31 -20.13
N ILE A 418 -20.60 35.54 -19.64
CA ILE A 418 -21.81 35.52 -20.47
C ILE A 418 -21.86 36.76 -21.40
N ASN A 419 -21.40 37.92 -20.93
CA ASN A 419 -21.22 39.12 -21.75
C ASN A 419 -20.28 38.88 -22.93
N GLU A 420 -19.15 38.20 -22.73
CA GLU A 420 -18.22 37.85 -23.79
C GLU A 420 -18.82 36.90 -24.85
N LEU A 421 -19.79 36.07 -24.45
CA LEU A 421 -20.56 35.23 -25.37
C LEU A 421 -21.56 36.02 -26.21
N GLY A 422 -21.69 37.32 -25.98
CA GLY A 422 -22.51 38.23 -26.75
C GLY A 422 -23.89 38.49 -26.15
N PHE A 423 -24.13 38.17 -24.87
CA PHE A 423 -25.41 38.37 -24.19
C PHE A 423 -25.28 39.45 -23.13
N GLN A 424 -26.14 40.48 -23.17
CA GLN A 424 -26.11 41.53 -22.15
C GLN A 424 -26.72 41.01 -20.83
N VAL A 425 -25.90 40.88 -19.78
CA VAL A 425 -26.30 40.43 -18.45
C VAL A 425 -25.88 41.44 -17.39
N THR A 426 -26.76 41.65 -16.40
CA THR A 426 -26.50 42.48 -15.22
C THR A 426 -26.31 41.60 -13.99
N ALA A 427 -25.51 42.04 -13.03
CA ALA A 427 -25.41 41.41 -11.71
C ALA A 427 -26.17 42.30 -10.72
N ASP A 428 -27.22 41.75 -10.11
CA ASP A 428 -28.08 42.47 -9.15
C ASP A 428 -28.72 43.75 -9.71
N GLY A 429 -29.04 43.74 -11.00
CA GLY A 429 -29.59 44.90 -11.70
C GLY A 429 -28.58 45.97 -12.08
N GLU A 430 -27.30 45.81 -11.72
CA GLU A 430 -26.23 46.70 -12.14
C GLU A 430 -25.57 46.19 -13.44
N ALA A 431 -25.37 47.10 -14.39
CA ALA A 431 -24.57 46.81 -15.58
C ALA A 431 -23.12 46.49 -15.18
N ASP A 432 -22.51 45.53 -15.86
CA ASP A 432 -21.12 45.15 -15.63
C ASP A 432 -20.19 46.34 -15.91
N SER A 433 -19.77 47.06 -14.86
CA SER A 433 -18.67 48.00 -14.93
C SER A 433 -17.37 47.27 -14.63
N VAL A 434 -16.62 46.97 -15.70
CA VAL A 434 -15.30 46.34 -15.60
C VAL A 434 -14.33 47.35 -14.98
N HIS A 435 -14.20 47.34 -13.66
CA HIS A 435 -13.15 48.04 -12.93
C HIS A 435 -12.01 47.06 -12.61
N ALA A 436 -10.77 47.53 -12.59
CA ALA A 436 -9.63 46.68 -12.22
C ALA A 436 -9.83 46.12 -10.80
N GLY A 437 -9.89 44.79 -10.68
CA GLY A 437 -10.05 44.07 -9.42
C GLY A 437 -11.44 43.47 -9.15
N THR A 438 -12.45 43.71 -10.00
CA THR A 438 -13.81 43.15 -9.81
C THR A 438 -13.97 41.71 -10.29
N VAL A 439 -13.08 41.22 -11.16
CA VAL A 439 -13.06 39.84 -11.70
C VAL A 439 -11.59 39.40 -11.88
N ASP A 440 -11.30 38.11 -11.68
CA ASP A 440 -9.97 37.56 -12.00
C ASP A 440 -9.76 37.46 -13.51
N ALA A 441 -8.58 37.86 -13.98
CA ALA A 441 -8.22 37.73 -15.39
C ALA A 441 -8.13 36.24 -15.78
N PRO A 442 -8.55 35.86 -17.00
CA PRO A 442 -8.30 34.53 -17.51
C PRO A 442 -6.80 34.22 -17.56
N TYR A 443 -6.43 32.96 -17.37
CA TYR A 443 -5.03 32.52 -17.34
C TYR A 443 -4.83 31.17 -18.01
N ARG A 444 -3.58 30.81 -18.31
CA ARG A 444 -3.23 29.50 -18.89
C ARG A 444 -2.36 28.71 -17.92
N PRO A 445 -2.63 27.42 -17.69
CA PRO A 445 -1.81 26.59 -16.82
C PRO A 445 -0.42 26.37 -17.42
N HIS A 446 0.59 26.28 -16.56
CA HIS A 446 1.92 25.87 -16.97
C HIS A 446 1.99 24.36 -17.15
N LEU A 447 2.58 23.92 -18.27
CA LEU A 447 2.89 22.51 -18.50
C LEU A 447 3.88 21.98 -17.44
N PRO A 448 3.80 20.70 -17.07
CA PRO A 448 4.76 20.10 -16.14
C PRO A 448 6.17 20.10 -16.74
N ASN A 449 7.18 20.29 -15.89
CA ASN A 449 8.58 20.22 -16.28
C ASN A 449 9.05 18.76 -16.45
N ALA A 450 8.50 18.06 -17.45
CA ALA A 450 8.80 16.66 -17.73
C ALA A 450 9.99 16.50 -18.70
N GLY A 451 10.53 17.59 -19.27
CA GLY A 451 11.58 17.54 -20.31
C GLY A 451 11.14 16.85 -21.61
N ILE A 452 9.83 16.64 -21.80
CA ILE A 452 9.26 15.96 -22.97
C ILE A 452 9.05 16.98 -24.08
N GLN A 453 9.74 16.80 -25.20
CA GLN A 453 9.46 17.57 -26.42
C GLN A 453 8.30 16.93 -27.20
N VAL A 454 7.29 17.75 -27.53
CA VAL A 454 6.17 17.34 -28.37
C VAL A 454 6.64 17.33 -29.83
N THR A 455 6.47 16.18 -30.47
CA THR A 455 6.79 15.98 -31.90
C THR A 455 5.51 15.92 -32.74
N SER A 456 5.64 16.01 -34.06
CA SER A 456 4.50 15.84 -34.99
C SER A 456 3.79 14.48 -34.86
N LYS A 457 4.46 13.49 -34.30
CA LYS A 457 3.88 12.20 -33.90
C LYS A 457 3.27 12.30 -32.50
N LEU A 458 2.00 12.66 -32.45
CA LEU A 458 1.24 12.91 -31.22
C LEU A 458 1.17 11.66 -30.32
N ASP A 459 0.94 10.47 -30.88
CA ASP A 459 0.87 9.23 -30.09
C ASP A 459 2.20 8.85 -29.44
N GLU A 460 3.34 9.07 -30.10
CA GLU A 460 4.66 8.84 -29.51
C GLU A 460 4.95 9.83 -28.36
N SER A 461 4.52 11.09 -28.51
CA SER A 461 4.68 12.11 -27.47
C SER A 461 3.81 11.81 -26.25
N PHE A 462 2.59 11.31 -26.47
CA PHE A 462 1.70 10.85 -25.42
C PHE A 462 2.26 9.64 -24.66
N ASN A 463 2.84 8.65 -25.37
CA ASN A 463 3.46 7.49 -24.74
C ASN A 463 4.65 7.89 -23.84
N ARG A 464 5.50 8.84 -24.28
CA ARG A 464 6.56 9.38 -23.42
C ARG A 464 6.02 10.05 -22.15
N LEU A 465 4.91 10.76 -22.26
CA LEU A 465 4.22 11.36 -21.11
C LEU A 465 3.68 10.29 -20.16
N HIS A 466 3.17 9.19 -20.69
CA HIS A 466 2.74 8.05 -19.90
C HIS A 466 3.91 7.39 -19.15
N ASP A 467 5.02 7.12 -19.83
CA ASP A 467 6.22 6.51 -19.21
C ASP A 467 6.78 7.36 -18.06
N TRP A 468 6.82 8.69 -18.25
CA TRP A 468 7.22 9.62 -17.19
C TRP A 468 6.28 9.54 -15.96
N LYS A 469 4.96 9.38 -16.17
CA LYS A 469 3.99 9.23 -15.07
C LYS A 469 4.24 7.95 -14.27
N MET A 470 4.45 6.83 -14.97
CA MET A 470 4.75 5.55 -14.30
C MET A 470 6.02 5.65 -13.44
N ALA A 471 7.02 6.43 -13.87
CA ALA A 471 8.22 6.69 -13.09
C ALA A 471 7.95 7.55 -11.83
N GLU A 472 7.09 8.57 -11.91
CA GLU A 472 6.71 9.38 -10.73
C GLU A 472 5.83 8.60 -9.74
N GLU A 473 4.96 7.70 -10.22
CA GLU A 473 4.20 6.77 -9.36
C GLU A 473 5.12 5.83 -8.57
N GLN A 474 6.16 5.33 -9.22
CA GLN A 474 7.18 4.51 -8.59
C GLN A 474 7.93 5.32 -7.51
N ARG A 475 8.34 6.55 -7.82
CA ARG A 475 8.97 7.47 -6.85
C ARG A 475 8.05 7.76 -5.66
N PHE A 476 6.78 8.05 -5.90
CA PHE A 476 5.79 8.28 -4.84
C PHE A 476 5.66 7.04 -3.93
N SER A 477 5.59 5.85 -4.52
CA SER A 477 5.54 4.58 -3.78
C SER A 477 6.78 4.36 -2.91
N GLU A 478 7.98 4.69 -3.40
CA GLU A 478 9.22 4.61 -2.63
C GLU A 478 9.25 5.60 -1.45
N ILE A 479 8.73 6.82 -1.63
CA ILE A 479 8.63 7.81 -0.55
C ILE A 479 7.67 7.31 0.52
N ARG A 480 6.49 6.79 0.15
CA ARG A 480 5.54 6.22 1.11
C ARG A 480 6.15 5.06 1.89
N GLN A 481 6.85 4.15 1.22
CA GLN A 481 7.56 3.04 1.90
C GLN A 481 8.57 3.53 2.95
N LYS A 482 9.23 4.67 2.71
CA LYS A 482 10.11 5.28 3.73
C LYS A 482 9.29 5.86 4.89
N MET A 483 8.19 6.56 4.60
CA MET A 483 7.36 7.17 5.63
C MET A 483 6.64 6.14 6.52
N TYR A 484 6.25 4.99 5.99
CA TYR A 484 5.67 3.92 6.80
C TYR A 484 6.60 3.42 7.91
N LYS A 485 7.92 3.49 7.71
CA LYS A 485 8.90 3.12 8.75
C LYS A 485 8.96 4.12 9.90
N SER A 486 8.36 5.30 9.73
CA SER A 486 8.25 6.34 10.75
C SER A 486 6.91 6.32 11.50
N LEU A 487 6.04 5.35 11.23
CA LEU A 487 4.77 5.21 11.96
C LEU A 487 5.02 4.94 13.45
N THR A 488 4.32 5.69 14.28
CA THR A 488 4.22 5.45 15.73
C THR A 488 3.31 4.27 16.04
N PHE A 489 3.37 3.75 17.27
CA PHE A 489 2.47 2.69 17.73
C PHE A 489 0.99 3.10 17.66
N LEU A 490 0.69 4.37 17.96
CA LEU A 490 -0.65 4.92 17.89
C LEU A 490 -1.16 4.94 16.45
N GLU A 491 -0.34 5.42 15.51
CA GLU A 491 -0.66 5.45 14.08
C GLU A 491 -0.81 4.05 13.48
N LEU A 492 0.07 3.11 13.82
CA LEU A 492 -0.07 1.70 13.42
C LEU A 492 -1.40 1.11 13.91
N SER A 493 -1.76 1.38 15.16
CA SER A 493 -3.03 0.92 15.74
C SER A 493 -4.23 1.59 15.07
N ALA A 494 -4.12 2.86 14.67
CA ALA A 494 -5.16 3.59 13.98
C ALA A 494 -5.40 3.07 12.56
N LEU A 495 -4.32 2.80 11.80
CA LEU A 495 -4.41 2.16 10.49
C LEU A 495 -5.02 0.78 10.59
N GLN A 496 -4.58 -0.01 11.57
CA GLN A 496 -5.14 -1.31 11.85
C GLN A 496 -6.64 -1.24 12.16
N TYR A 497 -7.05 -0.28 13.00
CA TYR A 497 -8.43 -0.09 13.39
C TYR A 497 -9.33 0.25 12.20
N ARG A 498 -8.87 1.12 11.28
CA ARG A 498 -9.58 1.36 10.02
C ARG A 498 -9.82 0.05 9.27
N LEU A 499 -8.76 -0.73 9.09
CA LEU A 499 -8.82 -1.98 8.34
C LEU A 499 -9.74 -3.02 9.01
N TRP A 500 -9.82 -3.04 10.35
CA TRP A 500 -10.79 -3.84 11.09
C TRP A 500 -12.24 -3.50 10.75
N MET A 501 -12.50 -2.25 10.40
CA MET A 501 -13.85 -1.76 10.15
C MET A 501 -14.24 -1.78 8.66
N GLU A 502 -13.27 -1.85 7.75
CA GLU A 502 -13.49 -1.95 6.30
C GLU A 502 -13.90 -3.38 5.86
N GLU A 503 -13.61 -4.42 6.64
CA GLU A 503 -14.05 -5.79 6.33
C GLU A 503 -15.52 -6.04 6.72
N ALA A 504 -16.39 -6.35 5.75
CA ALA A 504 -17.75 -6.82 6.04
C ALA A 504 -17.71 -8.26 6.58
N PRO A 505 -18.25 -8.51 7.80
CA PRO A 505 -19.65 -8.93 7.88
C PRO A 505 -20.40 -8.35 9.11
N SER A 506 -21.55 -7.73 8.87
CA SER A 506 -22.44 -7.08 9.85
C SER A 506 -21.83 -5.84 10.58
N LYS A 507 -22.24 -4.65 10.13
CA LYS A 507 -21.97 -3.32 10.72
C LYS A 507 -22.38 -3.13 12.20
N ARG A 508 -22.63 -4.19 12.98
CA ARG A 508 -23.15 -4.10 14.36
C ARG A 508 -22.38 -4.86 15.43
N THR A 509 -21.40 -5.71 15.10
CA THR A 509 -20.94 -6.71 16.10
C THR A 509 -19.46 -6.63 16.48
N MET A 510 -18.66 -5.70 15.94
CA MET A 510 -17.23 -5.56 16.31
C MET A 510 -16.91 -4.38 17.24
N THR A 511 -17.83 -3.43 17.43
CA THR A 511 -17.67 -2.36 18.44
C THR A 511 -17.63 -2.89 19.89
N GLY A 512 -17.73 -4.21 20.06
CA GLY A 512 -17.58 -4.94 21.32
C GLY A 512 -16.28 -5.74 21.48
N PHE A 513 -15.26 -5.61 20.60
CA PHE A 513 -13.93 -6.13 20.94
C PHE A 513 -13.31 -5.19 21.99
N LEU A 514 -13.68 -5.46 23.25
CA LEU A 514 -13.43 -4.62 24.41
C LEU A 514 -11.92 -4.31 24.57
N PRO A 515 -11.54 -3.09 25.00
CA PRO A 515 -10.17 -2.75 25.44
C PRO A 515 -9.56 -3.79 26.41
N LYS A 516 -10.39 -4.55 27.12
CA LYS A 516 -9.97 -5.68 27.95
C LYS A 516 -9.14 -6.73 27.19
N PHE A 517 -9.34 -6.90 25.88
CA PHE A 517 -8.63 -7.89 25.06
C PHE A 517 -7.26 -7.40 24.57
N GLU A 518 -6.97 -6.09 24.55
CA GLU A 518 -5.60 -5.62 24.30
C GLU A 518 -4.67 -6.03 25.46
N ALA A 519 -5.20 -6.19 26.67
CA ALA A 519 -4.47 -6.52 27.89
C ALA A 519 -4.34 -8.04 28.19
N VAL A 520 -4.86 -8.94 27.33
CA VAL A 520 -4.88 -10.39 27.62
C VAL A 520 -3.60 -11.12 27.26
N ASP A 521 -2.66 -10.45 26.59
CA ASP A 521 -1.42 -11.10 26.14
C ASP A 521 -0.58 -11.64 27.28
N ALA A 522 -0.52 -10.92 28.41
CA ALA A 522 0.14 -11.39 29.62
C ALA A 522 -0.42 -12.73 30.09
N GLN A 523 -1.75 -12.88 30.05
CA GLN A 523 -2.42 -14.09 30.51
C GLN A 523 -2.19 -15.26 29.55
N LEU A 524 -2.33 -15.04 28.24
CA LEU A 524 -2.08 -16.09 27.23
C LEU A 524 -0.62 -16.55 27.22
N VAL A 525 0.34 -15.61 27.35
CA VAL A 525 1.77 -15.93 27.43
C VAL A 525 2.10 -16.70 28.71
N ASP A 526 1.56 -16.30 29.86
CA ASP A 526 1.72 -17.04 31.12
C ASP A 526 1.20 -18.49 31.00
N MET A 527 0.02 -18.68 30.42
CA MET A 527 -0.55 -20.01 30.19
C MET A 527 0.35 -20.90 29.32
N MET A 528 0.90 -20.37 28.22
CA MET A 528 1.81 -21.13 27.35
C MET A 528 3.11 -21.49 28.08
N ASN A 529 3.68 -20.56 28.84
CA ASN A 529 4.91 -20.80 29.62
C ASN A 529 4.69 -21.90 30.67
N ARG A 530 3.53 -21.91 31.36
CA ARG A 530 3.17 -22.97 32.33
C ARG A 530 3.03 -24.34 31.66
N ILE A 531 2.41 -24.40 30.48
CA ILE A 531 2.24 -25.65 29.71
C ILE A 531 3.59 -26.23 29.29
N GLU A 532 4.51 -25.38 28.80
CA GLU A 532 5.85 -25.82 28.39
C GLU A 532 6.74 -26.26 29.56
N ALA A 533 6.52 -25.73 30.77
CA ALA A 533 7.28 -26.10 31.96
C ALA A 533 6.99 -27.54 32.46
N ILE A 534 5.98 -28.22 31.92
CA ILE A 534 5.57 -29.56 32.35
C ILE A 534 6.50 -30.62 31.73
N PRO A 535 7.28 -31.36 32.54
CA PRO A 535 8.14 -32.42 32.01
C PRO A 535 7.32 -33.57 31.42
N SER A 536 7.68 -34.04 30.23
CA SER A 536 6.99 -35.13 29.53
C SER A 536 6.87 -36.44 30.33
N LYS A 537 7.76 -36.67 31.30
CA LYS A 537 7.79 -37.86 32.18
C LYS A 537 6.93 -37.74 33.45
N ASN A 538 6.46 -36.55 33.82
CA ASN A 538 5.69 -36.29 35.05
C ASN A 538 4.23 -35.90 34.78
N ALA A 539 3.74 -36.09 33.55
CA ALA A 539 2.41 -35.64 33.12
C ALA A 539 1.26 -36.18 34.00
N SER A 540 1.42 -37.33 34.66
CA SER A 540 0.44 -37.94 35.57
C SER A 540 0.34 -37.28 36.96
N GLN A 541 1.27 -36.37 37.31
CA GLN A 541 1.31 -35.67 38.60
C GLN A 541 0.95 -34.17 38.49
N VAL A 542 0.48 -33.74 37.32
CA VAL A 542 0.22 -32.33 37.02
C VAL A 542 -1.20 -31.95 37.44
N ASP A 543 -1.31 -31.02 38.38
CA ASP A 543 -2.59 -30.37 38.68
C ASP A 543 -2.95 -29.37 37.56
N LEU A 544 -3.83 -29.80 36.66
CA LEU A 544 -4.35 -28.96 35.58
C LEU A 544 -5.12 -27.73 36.08
N GLY A 545 -5.63 -27.74 37.32
CA GLY A 545 -6.27 -26.58 37.95
C GLY A 545 -5.31 -25.41 38.21
N LEU A 546 -4.00 -25.67 38.29
CA LEU A 546 -2.96 -24.63 38.41
C LEU A 546 -2.54 -24.01 37.06
N ILE A 547 -2.88 -24.67 35.95
CA ILE A 547 -2.51 -24.26 34.58
C ILE A 547 -3.73 -23.64 33.86
N LEU A 548 -4.91 -24.22 34.05
CA LEU A 548 -6.16 -23.81 33.40
C LEU A 548 -7.20 -23.48 34.48
N LYS A 549 -6.98 -22.37 35.19
CA LYS A 549 -7.97 -21.84 36.13
C LYS A 549 -9.32 -21.65 35.42
N PRO A 550 -10.46 -21.81 36.11
CA PRO A 550 -11.78 -21.61 35.50
C PRO A 550 -11.91 -20.29 34.72
N ASP A 551 -11.42 -19.18 35.30
CA ASP A 551 -11.41 -17.86 34.66
C ASP A 551 -10.59 -17.82 33.35
N SER A 552 -9.50 -18.59 33.27
CA SER A 552 -8.66 -18.69 32.07
C SER A 552 -9.36 -19.46 30.95
N ILE A 553 -10.12 -20.52 31.29
CA ILE A 553 -10.91 -21.28 30.32
C ILE A 553 -12.07 -20.42 29.81
N ASP A 554 -12.73 -19.67 30.70
CA ASP A 554 -13.80 -18.77 30.32
C ASP A 554 -13.29 -17.60 29.46
N LEU A 555 -12.10 -17.06 29.75
CA LEU A 555 -11.41 -16.10 28.88
C LEU A 555 -11.18 -16.66 27.47
N ILE A 556 -10.63 -17.88 27.36
CA ILE A 556 -10.38 -18.56 26.07
C ILE A 556 -11.69 -18.73 25.28
N ASN A 557 -12.76 -19.18 25.96
CA ASN A 557 -14.07 -19.37 25.34
C ASN A 557 -14.70 -18.04 24.91
N ASP A 558 -14.60 -17.00 25.74
CA ASP A 558 -15.10 -15.67 25.43
C ASP A 558 -14.39 -15.06 24.22
N MET A 559 -13.06 -15.19 24.16
CA MET A 559 -12.28 -14.75 23.01
C MET A 559 -12.64 -15.54 21.76
N THR A 560 -12.68 -16.87 21.85
CA THR A 560 -13.01 -17.71 20.69
C THR A 560 -14.43 -17.44 20.18
N ARG A 561 -15.42 -17.29 21.07
CA ARG A 561 -16.81 -16.96 20.71
C ARG A 561 -16.93 -15.57 20.12
N SER A 562 -16.27 -14.59 20.75
CA SER A 562 -16.26 -13.21 20.26
C SER A 562 -15.71 -13.18 18.84
N VAL A 563 -14.52 -13.76 18.61
CA VAL A 563 -13.92 -13.80 17.27
C VAL A 563 -14.72 -14.68 16.29
N GLY A 564 -15.32 -15.76 16.78
CA GLY A 564 -16.12 -16.71 15.99
C GLY A 564 -17.41 -16.15 15.42
N GLY A 565 -18.01 -15.15 16.09
CA GLY A 565 -19.18 -14.42 15.59
C GLY A 565 -18.93 -13.63 14.29
N PHE A 566 -17.66 -13.46 13.88
CA PHE A 566 -17.27 -12.65 12.73
C PHE A 566 -17.06 -13.43 11.44
N GLY A 567 -17.24 -14.76 11.48
CA GLY A 567 -17.29 -15.62 10.31
C GLY A 567 -15.93 -15.90 9.65
N ARG A 568 -15.03 -14.92 9.52
CA ARG A 568 -13.82 -15.03 8.69
C ARG A 568 -12.73 -13.96 9.02
N LEU A 569 -11.53 -14.36 9.45
CA LEU A 569 -10.33 -13.51 9.61
C LEU A 569 -9.49 -13.50 8.32
N TYR A 570 -9.70 -12.57 7.39
CA TYR A 570 -9.03 -12.68 6.08
C TYR A 570 -8.19 -11.49 5.66
N ARG A 571 -8.30 -10.32 6.27
CA ARG A 571 -7.35 -9.23 6.01
C ARG A 571 -7.17 -8.39 7.25
N LYS A 572 -5.91 -8.13 7.60
CA LYS A 572 -5.57 -7.00 8.47
C LYS A 572 -6.19 -7.08 9.88
N GLN A 573 -6.43 -8.29 10.40
CA GLN A 573 -6.86 -8.54 11.80
C GLN A 573 -5.75 -9.25 12.60
N TYR A 574 -4.53 -8.71 12.52
CA TYR A 574 -3.31 -9.37 12.99
C TYR A 574 -3.32 -9.70 14.48
N ARG A 575 -3.84 -8.81 15.32
CA ARG A 575 -3.90 -9.04 16.77
C ARG A 575 -4.92 -10.11 17.14
N SER A 576 -6.10 -10.10 16.53
CA SER A 576 -7.10 -11.16 16.71
C SER A 576 -6.58 -12.52 16.24
N PHE A 577 -5.86 -12.53 15.11
CA PHE A 577 -5.15 -13.72 14.65
C PHE A 577 -4.08 -14.18 15.65
N ALA A 578 -3.24 -13.27 16.14
CA ALA A 578 -2.21 -13.54 17.14
C ALA A 578 -2.79 -14.21 18.40
N HIS A 579 -3.89 -13.67 18.92
CA HIS A 579 -4.61 -14.24 20.04
C HIS A 579 -5.13 -15.65 19.75
N LEU A 580 -5.74 -15.86 18.58
CA LEU A 580 -6.27 -17.18 18.22
C LEU A 580 -5.18 -18.21 17.97
N ALA A 581 -4.04 -17.83 17.40
CA ALA A 581 -2.89 -18.72 17.24
C ALA A 581 -2.40 -19.21 18.61
N ARG A 582 -2.31 -18.31 19.60
CA ARG A 582 -1.95 -18.64 20.99
C ARG A 582 -3.01 -19.52 21.65
N ILE A 583 -4.28 -19.15 21.56
CA ILE A 583 -5.40 -19.95 22.10
C ILE A 583 -5.42 -21.36 21.49
N LEU A 584 -5.22 -21.47 20.19
CA LEU A 584 -5.20 -22.74 19.50
C LEU A 584 -4.05 -23.63 19.97
N ARG A 585 -2.85 -23.08 20.18
CA ARG A 585 -1.75 -23.82 20.80
C ARG A 585 -2.09 -24.26 22.22
N ILE A 586 -2.55 -23.34 23.07
CA ILE A 586 -2.91 -23.61 24.46
C ILE A 586 -3.92 -24.76 24.53
N THR A 587 -5.01 -24.66 23.77
CA THR A 587 -6.07 -25.67 23.74
C THR A 587 -5.59 -27.00 23.17
N HIS A 588 -4.75 -27.01 22.13
CA HIS A 588 -4.15 -28.22 21.58
C HIS A 588 -3.30 -28.98 22.62
N SER A 589 -2.36 -28.27 23.25
CA SER A 589 -1.45 -28.87 24.23
C SER A 589 -2.18 -29.29 25.50
N ALA A 590 -3.14 -28.49 25.97
CA ALA A 590 -4.01 -28.85 27.09
C ALA A 590 -4.81 -30.13 26.82
N LEU A 591 -5.45 -30.26 25.65
CA LEU A 591 -6.21 -31.47 25.30
C LEU A 591 -5.34 -32.72 25.26
N LYS A 592 -4.07 -32.61 24.83
CA LYS A 592 -3.12 -33.73 24.88
C LYS A 592 -2.76 -34.15 26.30
N LEU A 593 -2.66 -33.20 27.23
CA LEU A 593 -2.41 -33.49 28.65
C LEU A 593 -3.63 -34.13 29.31
N VAL A 594 -4.83 -33.58 29.08
CA VAL A 594 -6.10 -34.11 29.61
C VAL A 594 -6.30 -35.56 29.20
N LYS A 595 -6.02 -35.93 27.94
CA LYS A 595 -6.15 -37.32 27.45
C LYS A 595 -5.15 -38.30 28.07
N LYS A 596 -4.06 -37.83 28.68
CA LYS A 596 -3.05 -38.67 29.35
C LYS A 596 -3.35 -38.88 30.83
N LEU A 597 -4.18 -38.03 31.43
CA LEU A 597 -4.60 -38.14 32.82
C LEU A 597 -5.84 -39.05 32.88
N ASP A 598 -5.84 -40.02 33.80
CA ASP A 598 -6.92 -41.00 33.90
C ASP A 598 -8.23 -40.30 34.32
N ARG A 599 -9.37 -40.84 33.85
CA ARG A 599 -10.67 -40.14 33.85
C ARG A 599 -11.27 -39.99 35.25
N GLU A 600 -10.82 -39.02 36.02
CA GLU A 600 -11.59 -38.50 37.15
C GLU A 600 -12.78 -37.68 36.62
N SER A 601 -13.97 -37.90 37.19
CA SER A 601 -15.27 -37.40 36.73
C SER A 601 -15.40 -35.87 36.66
N GLY A 602 -14.44 -35.10 37.19
CA GLY A 602 -14.40 -33.63 37.10
C GLY A 602 -13.77 -33.08 35.81
N MET A 603 -13.03 -33.88 35.04
CA MET A 603 -12.26 -33.42 33.88
C MET A 603 -13.08 -33.29 32.58
N THR A 604 -14.22 -33.96 32.48
CA THR A 604 -15.06 -34.01 31.27
C THR A 604 -15.54 -32.62 30.82
N SER A 605 -15.95 -31.76 31.77
CA SER A 605 -16.43 -30.40 31.48
C SER A 605 -15.32 -29.47 30.96
N VAL A 606 -14.11 -29.62 31.49
CA VAL A 606 -12.92 -28.88 31.02
C VAL A 606 -12.53 -29.34 29.62
N GLU A 607 -12.52 -30.65 29.38
CA GLU A 607 -12.23 -31.23 28.07
C GLU A 607 -13.22 -30.74 27.00
N GLU A 608 -14.52 -30.69 27.32
CA GLU A 608 -15.56 -30.21 26.41
C GLU A 608 -15.35 -28.74 26.04
N LYS A 609 -15.15 -27.86 27.03
CA LYS A 609 -14.85 -26.43 26.82
C LYS A 609 -13.60 -26.24 25.96
N LEU A 610 -12.52 -26.98 26.24
CA LEU A 610 -11.28 -26.92 25.45
C LEU A 610 -11.48 -27.40 24.02
N ASN A 611 -12.26 -28.47 23.79
CA ASN A 611 -12.57 -28.96 22.45
C ASN A 611 -13.39 -27.95 21.63
N VAL A 612 -14.37 -27.28 22.25
CA VAL A 612 -15.14 -26.21 21.61
C VAL A 612 -14.21 -25.07 21.17
N SER A 613 -13.35 -24.60 22.08
CA SER A 613 -12.39 -23.53 21.77
C SER A 613 -11.33 -23.93 20.76
N PHE A 614 -10.80 -25.16 20.81
CA PHE A 614 -9.87 -25.71 19.83
C PHE A 614 -10.51 -25.74 18.44
N LYS A 615 -11.74 -26.28 18.33
CA LYS A 615 -12.47 -26.36 17.05
C LYS A 615 -12.74 -24.98 16.48
N GLY A 616 -13.24 -24.04 17.30
CA GLY A 616 -13.54 -22.67 16.91
C GLY A 616 -12.29 -21.91 16.48
N SER A 617 -11.25 -21.91 17.32
CA SER A 617 -10.01 -21.19 17.02
C SER A 617 -9.30 -21.70 15.78
N LYS A 618 -9.28 -23.02 15.57
CA LYS A 618 -8.75 -23.64 14.35
C LYS A 618 -9.49 -23.17 13.10
N GLN A 619 -10.82 -23.20 13.12
CA GLN A 619 -11.64 -22.80 11.97
C GLN A 619 -11.44 -21.33 11.61
N LEU A 620 -11.18 -20.49 12.61
CA LEU A 620 -10.96 -19.05 12.42
C LEU A 620 -9.54 -18.72 12.00
N ALA A 621 -8.54 -19.29 12.68
CA ALA A 621 -7.12 -19.00 12.45
C ALA A 621 -6.58 -19.65 11.17
N TYR A 622 -6.92 -20.93 10.93
CA TYR A 622 -6.38 -21.73 9.82
C TYR A 622 -7.48 -22.41 9.00
N PRO A 623 -8.39 -21.65 8.37
CA PRO A 623 -9.50 -22.20 7.59
C PRO A 623 -9.05 -23.01 6.37
N TRP A 624 -7.82 -22.80 5.89
CA TRP A 624 -7.20 -23.51 4.76
C TRP A 624 -6.53 -24.83 5.15
N LEU A 625 -6.31 -25.09 6.44
CA LEU A 625 -5.51 -26.23 6.90
C LEU A 625 -6.21 -27.56 6.65
N LEU A 626 -7.55 -27.58 6.74
CA LEU A 626 -8.32 -28.79 6.49
C LEU A 626 -8.66 -28.88 5.02
N SER A 627 -8.16 -29.93 4.38
CA SER A 627 -8.25 -30.19 2.96
C SER A 627 -8.62 -31.66 2.72
N LYS A 628 -8.57 -32.09 1.45
CA LYS A 628 -8.66 -33.52 1.09
C LYS A 628 -7.66 -34.41 1.85
N MET A 629 -6.42 -33.96 2.08
CA MET A 629 -5.37 -34.77 2.72
C MET A 629 -5.47 -34.76 4.25
N PHE A 630 -5.78 -33.60 4.86
CA PHE A 630 -5.81 -33.44 6.31
C PHE A 630 -7.23 -33.13 6.78
N LYS A 631 -8.04 -34.17 7.02
CA LYS A 631 -9.44 -34.00 7.46
C LYS A 631 -9.56 -33.47 8.89
N THR A 632 -8.58 -33.79 9.74
CA THR A 632 -8.50 -33.36 11.14
C THR A 632 -7.06 -32.98 11.51
N PHE A 633 -6.90 -32.24 12.60
CA PHE A 633 -5.56 -31.93 13.13
C PHE A 633 -4.81 -33.22 13.56
N SER A 634 -5.54 -34.24 14.04
CA SER A 634 -4.97 -35.57 14.33
C SER A 634 -4.39 -36.20 13.07
N SER A 635 -5.16 -36.19 11.97
CA SER A 635 -4.69 -36.74 10.68
C SER A 635 -3.49 -36.00 10.10
N LEU A 636 -3.36 -34.69 10.39
CA LEU A 636 -2.15 -33.94 10.06
C LEU A 636 -0.95 -34.46 10.86
N THR A 637 -1.07 -34.57 12.18
CA THR A 637 0.04 -35.07 13.02
C THR A 637 0.39 -36.54 12.74
N GLU A 638 -0.60 -37.36 12.41
CA GLU A 638 -0.42 -38.78 12.03
C GLU A 638 0.24 -38.93 10.64
N SER A 639 0.12 -37.93 9.77
CA SER A 639 0.77 -37.93 8.46
C SER A 639 2.30 -37.86 8.53
N TYR A 640 2.86 -37.48 9.67
CA TYR A 640 4.30 -37.39 9.92
C TYR A 640 4.89 -38.77 10.22
N SER A 641 4.83 -39.66 9.23
CA SER A 641 5.14 -41.08 9.35
C SER A 641 6.64 -41.42 9.25
N ILE A 642 7.47 -40.47 8.82
CA ILE A 642 8.92 -40.66 8.62
C ILE A 642 9.67 -39.77 9.60
N ASP A 643 10.71 -40.28 10.27
CA ASP A 643 11.39 -39.53 11.33
C ASP A 643 12.11 -38.28 10.81
N ARG A 644 12.83 -38.38 9.67
CA ARG A 644 13.58 -37.24 9.11
C ARG A 644 13.65 -37.29 7.58
N GLY A 645 13.61 -36.13 6.93
CA GLY A 645 13.78 -36.01 5.49
C GLY A 645 13.96 -34.59 4.99
N ILE A 646 14.22 -34.46 3.69
CA ILE A 646 14.53 -33.19 3.02
C ILE A 646 13.37 -32.76 2.13
N VAL A 647 13.06 -31.46 2.14
CA VAL A 647 12.03 -30.85 1.29
C VAL A 647 12.65 -29.80 0.37
N PHE A 648 12.29 -29.88 -0.90
CA PHE A 648 12.50 -28.82 -1.89
C PHE A 648 11.12 -28.27 -2.33
N VAL A 649 11.08 -26.99 -2.70
CA VAL A 649 9.93 -26.37 -3.39
C VAL A 649 10.47 -25.71 -4.64
N ILE A 650 10.03 -26.15 -5.82
CA ILE A 650 10.58 -25.66 -7.09
C ILE A 650 9.51 -25.45 -8.16
N GLU A 651 9.90 -24.63 -9.13
CA GLU A 651 9.34 -24.60 -10.48
C GLU A 651 10.37 -25.11 -11.49
N ASP A 652 10.01 -25.11 -12.76
CA ASP A 652 10.81 -25.61 -13.87
C ASP A 652 12.18 -24.92 -13.98
N SER A 653 12.26 -23.64 -13.62
CA SER A 653 13.51 -22.86 -13.60
C SER A 653 14.51 -23.37 -12.55
N GLY A 654 14.02 -24.03 -11.50
CA GLY A 654 14.78 -24.61 -10.41
C GLY A 654 15.24 -26.05 -10.61
N TYR A 655 14.64 -26.75 -11.58
CA TYR A 655 14.84 -28.19 -11.82
C TYR A 655 16.31 -28.59 -11.92
N ASP A 656 17.07 -27.93 -12.81
CA ASP A 656 18.47 -28.27 -13.04
C ASP A 656 19.32 -28.08 -11.77
N LYS A 657 19.00 -27.08 -10.95
CA LYS A 657 19.72 -26.81 -9.71
C LYS A 657 19.43 -27.91 -8.68
N VAL A 658 18.16 -28.23 -8.44
CA VAL A 658 17.78 -29.31 -7.50
C VAL A 658 18.33 -30.67 -7.93
N LEU A 659 18.29 -30.99 -9.23
CA LEU A 659 18.88 -32.22 -9.74
C LEU A 659 20.37 -32.34 -9.39
N ARG A 660 21.11 -31.24 -9.54
CA ARG A 660 22.54 -31.17 -9.17
C ARG A 660 22.72 -31.25 -7.65
N THR A 661 21.89 -30.56 -6.87
CA THR A 661 21.91 -30.62 -5.40
C THR A 661 21.68 -32.04 -4.89
N ILE A 662 20.65 -32.75 -5.38
CA ILE A 662 20.37 -34.13 -4.99
C ILE A 662 21.53 -35.06 -5.37
N ARG A 663 22.08 -34.94 -6.59
CA ARG A 663 23.25 -35.73 -7.01
C ARG A 663 24.44 -35.48 -6.09
N HIS A 664 24.66 -34.22 -5.70
CA HIS A 664 25.71 -33.85 -4.77
C HIS A 664 25.49 -34.45 -3.37
N LEU A 665 24.28 -34.33 -2.81
CA LEU A 665 23.88 -34.93 -1.53
C LEU A 665 24.15 -36.44 -1.51
N ARG A 666 23.76 -37.15 -2.58
CA ARG A 666 23.92 -38.61 -2.69
C ARG A 666 25.38 -39.02 -2.89
N LYS A 667 26.08 -38.44 -3.86
CA LYS A 667 27.41 -38.91 -4.28
C LYS A 667 28.55 -38.39 -3.40
N ASN A 668 28.50 -37.13 -2.99
CA ASN A 668 29.62 -36.47 -2.31
C ASN A 668 29.46 -36.41 -0.80
N LEU A 669 28.22 -36.23 -0.32
CA LEU A 669 27.93 -36.10 1.12
C LEU A 669 27.39 -37.40 1.75
N GLY A 670 27.15 -38.44 0.94
CA GLY A 670 26.64 -39.73 1.41
C GLY A 670 25.30 -39.62 2.14
N CYS A 671 24.48 -38.62 1.82
CA CYS A 671 23.19 -38.41 2.46
C CYS A 671 22.17 -39.42 1.93
N THR A 672 21.55 -40.20 2.82
CA THR A 672 20.53 -41.21 2.47
C THR A 672 19.12 -40.79 2.85
N LEU A 673 18.94 -39.60 3.42
CA LEU A 673 17.62 -39.11 3.83
C LEU A 673 16.64 -39.09 2.64
N PRO A 674 15.37 -39.47 2.87
CA PRO A 674 14.31 -39.35 1.86
C PRO A 674 14.07 -37.88 1.50
N ILE A 675 13.69 -37.63 0.25
CA ILE A 675 13.51 -36.29 -0.31
C ILE A 675 12.11 -36.17 -0.92
N GLU A 676 11.37 -35.12 -0.55
CA GLU A 676 10.12 -34.72 -1.20
C GLU A 676 10.32 -33.40 -1.95
N VAL A 677 10.02 -33.38 -3.25
CA VAL A 677 10.12 -32.19 -4.11
C VAL A 677 8.70 -31.69 -4.43
N PHE A 678 8.32 -30.57 -3.84
CA PHE A 678 7.00 -29.98 -4.03
C PHE A 678 6.98 -29.03 -5.24
N TYR A 679 5.86 -29.04 -5.96
CA TYR A 679 5.53 -28.13 -7.06
C TYR A 679 4.03 -27.76 -7.02
N ASN A 680 3.58 -26.83 -7.87
CA ASN A 680 2.22 -26.29 -7.83
C ASN A 680 1.40 -26.62 -9.10
N GLY A 681 0.90 -27.86 -9.18
CA GLY A 681 -0.05 -28.28 -10.24
C GLY A 681 0.46 -28.26 -11.68
N ASP A 682 -0.46 -28.57 -12.60
CA ASP A 682 -0.27 -28.63 -14.07
C ASP A 682 -1.10 -27.59 -14.84
N TYR A 683 -1.80 -26.69 -14.14
CA TYR A 683 -2.86 -25.87 -14.71
C TYR A 683 -2.33 -24.88 -15.77
N HIS A 684 -2.87 -24.98 -16.98
CA HIS A 684 -2.93 -23.88 -17.94
C HIS A 684 -4.06 -22.94 -17.51
N PHE A 685 -3.80 -21.65 -17.37
CA PHE A 685 -4.87 -20.66 -17.34
C PHE A 685 -5.55 -20.65 -18.72
N ASP A 686 -6.83 -21.00 -18.74
CA ASP A 686 -7.79 -20.61 -19.76
C ASP A 686 -8.93 -19.88 -19.02
N ASP A 687 -9.25 -18.63 -19.44
CA ASP A 687 -10.51 -17.86 -19.20
C ASP A 687 -10.28 -16.32 -19.20
N VAL A 688 -10.70 -15.70 -20.32
CA VAL A 688 -11.35 -14.38 -20.56
C VAL A 688 -10.74 -13.05 -20.06
N HIS A 689 -9.81 -13.02 -19.09
CA HIS A 689 -9.38 -11.73 -18.49
C HIS A 689 -7.92 -11.32 -18.64
N GLY A 690 -7.09 -12.06 -19.38
CA GLY A 690 -5.76 -11.60 -19.82
C GLY A 690 -4.77 -11.18 -18.71
N LYS A 691 -5.06 -11.43 -17.43
CA LYS A 691 -4.15 -11.16 -16.32
C LYS A 691 -3.22 -12.35 -16.14
N PHE A 692 -2.02 -12.25 -16.69
CA PHE A 692 -0.88 -13.03 -16.20
C PHE A 692 -0.74 -12.74 -14.69
N ARG A 693 -0.99 -13.74 -13.85
CA ARG A 693 -0.55 -13.66 -12.45
C ARG A 693 0.94 -13.99 -12.43
N LYS A 694 1.73 -13.18 -11.75
CA LYS A 694 3.17 -13.37 -11.59
C LYS A 694 3.38 -14.67 -10.80
N GLY A 695 3.84 -15.74 -11.45
CA GLY A 695 4.22 -17.02 -10.82
C GLY A 695 3.53 -18.26 -11.41
N ASP A 696 4.03 -18.75 -12.54
CA ASP A 696 3.73 -20.12 -13.01
C ASP A 696 4.70 -21.11 -12.31
N ILE A 697 4.40 -21.52 -11.06
CA ILE A 697 5.22 -22.51 -10.31
C ILE A 697 4.99 -23.95 -10.83
N ARG A 698 5.19 -24.15 -12.13
CA ARG A 698 4.98 -25.43 -12.78
C ARG A 698 6.26 -26.26 -12.78
N LEU A 699 6.14 -27.58 -12.64
CA LEU A 699 7.22 -28.52 -12.92
C LEU A 699 6.76 -29.48 -14.02
N LYS A 700 7.45 -29.50 -15.16
CA LYS A 700 7.10 -30.34 -16.31
C LYS A 700 7.13 -31.82 -15.95
N GLU A 701 6.27 -32.59 -16.60
CA GLU A 701 6.17 -34.04 -16.42
C GLU A 701 7.51 -34.76 -16.60
N GLU A 702 8.30 -34.41 -17.62
CA GLU A 702 9.62 -35.00 -17.86
C GLU A 702 10.60 -34.75 -16.70
N SER A 703 10.56 -33.52 -16.13
CA SER A 703 11.33 -33.14 -14.96
C SER A 703 10.90 -33.95 -13.73
N ARG A 704 9.59 -34.15 -13.54
CA ARG A 704 9.03 -34.97 -12.46
C ARG A 704 9.49 -36.41 -12.53
N GLN A 705 9.30 -37.05 -13.68
CA GLN A 705 9.70 -38.43 -13.93
C GLN A 705 11.20 -38.64 -13.70
N THR A 706 12.03 -37.67 -14.10
CA THR A 706 13.47 -37.74 -13.87
C THR A 706 13.80 -37.68 -12.38
N LEU A 707 13.18 -36.79 -11.62
CA LEU A 707 13.38 -36.72 -10.16
C LEU A 707 12.87 -37.98 -9.45
N ASP A 708 11.69 -38.47 -9.82
CA ASP A 708 11.07 -39.68 -9.24
C ASP A 708 11.88 -40.95 -9.53
N SER A 709 12.67 -40.96 -10.61
CA SER A 709 13.59 -42.08 -10.90
C SER A 709 14.81 -42.12 -9.96
N MET A 710 15.08 -41.05 -9.20
CA MET A 710 16.22 -40.97 -8.30
C MET A 710 15.93 -41.71 -6.97
N PRO A 711 16.90 -42.46 -6.41
CA PRO A 711 16.69 -43.20 -5.16
C PRO A 711 16.26 -42.32 -3.98
N GLY A 712 15.10 -42.65 -3.41
CA GLY A 712 14.54 -41.98 -2.24
C GLY A 712 14.07 -40.54 -2.51
N VAL A 713 13.72 -40.22 -3.75
CA VAL A 713 13.16 -38.92 -4.16
C VAL A 713 11.74 -39.13 -4.65
N ILE A 714 10.82 -38.25 -4.27
CA ILE A 714 9.44 -38.24 -4.78
C ILE A 714 8.96 -36.81 -5.02
N THR A 715 8.30 -36.58 -6.14
CA THR A 715 7.65 -35.31 -6.46
C THR A 715 6.22 -35.28 -5.93
N ARG A 716 5.77 -34.11 -5.44
CA ARG A 716 4.43 -33.92 -4.87
C ARG A 716 3.79 -32.63 -5.36
N ASP A 717 2.55 -32.73 -5.82
CA ASP A 717 1.70 -31.57 -6.03
C ASP A 717 1.17 -31.06 -4.68
N ILE A 718 1.43 -29.80 -4.38
CA ILE A 718 0.96 -29.14 -3.16
C ILE A 718 -0.57 -29.00 -3.11
N HIS A 719 -1.26 -28.99 -4.26
CA HIS A 719 -2.73 -28.98 -4.32
C HIS A 719 -3.38 -30.23 -3.71
N HIS A 720 -2.65 -31.34 -3.64
CA HIS A 720 -3.15 -32.52 -2.94
C HIS A 720 -3.24 -32.29 -1.43
N ALA A 721 -2.36 -31.45 -0.88
CA ALA A 721 -2.28 -31.16 0.54
C ALA A 721 -3.21 -30.02 0.97
N PHE A 722 -3.52 -29.05 0.10
CA PHE A 722 -4.36 -27.90 0.43
C PHE A 722 -5.30 -27.51 -0.72
N ASP A 723 -6.59 -27.32 -0.39
CA ASP A 723 -7.58 -26.89 -1.37
C ASP A 723 -7.41 -25.40 -1.72
N MET A 724 -7.66 -25.04 -2.98
CA MET A 724 -7.52 -23.67 -3.50
C MET A 724 -6.15 -23.03 -3.21
N PHE A 725 -5.08 -23.81 -3.33
CA PHE A 725 -3.72 -23.36 -2.99
C PHE A 725 -3.27 -22.09 -3.73
N TRP A 726 -3.77 -21.82 -4.93
CA TRP A 726 -3.52 -20.58 -5.67
C TRP A 726 -4.04 -19.31 -4.95
N GLU A 727 -4.99 -19.44 -4.03
CA GLU A 727 -5.39 -18.35 -3.13
C GLU A 727 -4.50 -18.22 -1.89
N GLN A 728 -3.62 -19.20 -1.66
CA GLN A 728 -2.76 -19.30 -0.49
C GLN A 728 -1.35 -18.79 -0.80
N ALA A 729 -0.72 -19.22 -1.88
CA ALA A 729 0.61 -18.76 -2.27
C ALA A 729 0.71 -18.57 -3.79
N ASP A 730 1.51 -17.61 -4.21
CA ASP A 730 1.74 -17.22 -5.60
C ASP A 730 3.19 -17.41 -6.08
N THR A 731 4.14 -17.70 -5.18
CA THR A 731 5.55 -18.00 -5.53
C THR A 731 6.11 -19.22 -4.79
N THR A 732 7.26 -19.72 -5.24
CA THR A 732 8.04 -20.79 -4.59
C THR A 732 8.38 -20.44 -3.15
N GLU A 733 8.73 -19.17 -2.89
CA GLU A 733 9.15 -18.64 -1.59
C GLU A 733 8.01 -18.71 -0.57
N HIS A 734 6.81 -18.29 -0.94
CA HIS A 734 5.64 -18.30 -0.06
C HIS A 734 5.12 -19.72 0.20
N SER A 735 5.35 -20.63 -0.75
CA SER A 735 4.91 -22.03 -0.67
C SER A 735 5.77 -22.89 0.28
N LYS A 736 6.97 -22.42 0.66
CA LYS A 736 7.92 -23.13 1.54
C LYS A 736 7.25 -23.65 2.81
N SER A 737 6.58 -22.77 3.56
CA SER A 737 5.96 -23.10 4.85
C SER A 737 4.88 -24.19 4.72
N TYR A 738 4.07 -24.13 3.67
CA TYR A 738 3.04 -25.11 3.36
C TYR A 738 3.63 -26.47 3.01
N ALA A 739 4.69 -26.52 2.20
CA ALA A 739 5.39 -27.77 1.88
C ALA A 739 6.01 -28.40 3.14
N LEU A 740 6.58 -27.59 4.04
CA LEU A 740 7.11 -28.09 5.32
C LEU A 740 6.02 -28.74 6.15
N VAL A 741 4.85 -28.09 6.29
CA VAL A 741 3.70 -28.67 7.01
C VAL A 741 3.21 -29.95 6.32
N ALA A 742 3.05 -29.94 5.00
CA ALA A 742 2.50 -31.06 4.23
C ALA A 742 3.41 -32.29 4.12
N SER A 743 4.73 -32.12 4.30
CA SER A 743 5.69 -33.22 4.19
C SER A 743 5.48 -34.32 5.24
N LYS A 744 5.85 -35.55 4.89
CA LYS A 744 5.68 -36.73 5.78
C LYS A 744 6.70 -36.81 6.93
N PHE A 745 7.61 -35.85 7.02
CA PHE A 745 8.73 -35.91 7.95
C PHE A 745 8.38 -35.31 9.31
N LYS A 746 8.71 -35.97 10.43
CA LYS A 746 8.64 -35.36 11.77
C LYS A 746 9.68 -34.26 11.89
N GLN A 747 10.93 -34.57 11.53
CA GLN A 747 12.03 -33.61 11.41
C GLN A 747 12.25 -33.28 9.93
N VAL A 748 11.79 -32.11 9.51
CA VAL A 748 11.89 -31.67 8.12
C VAL A 748 13.08 -30.74 7.95
N ILE A 749 13.90 -30.99 6.93
CA ILE A 749 15.01 -30.14 6.50
C ILE A 749 14.62 -29.46 5.19
N TYR A 750 14.50 -28.14 5.19
CA TYR A 750 14.31 -27.37 3.97
C TYR A 750 15.65 -27.04 3.32
N VAL A 751 15.75 -27.24 2.00
CA VAL A 751 16.89 -26.80 1.20
C VAL A 751 16.38 -26.04 -0.01
N GLN A 752 16.78 -24.77 -0.17
CA GLN A 752 16.48 -24.00 -1.37
C GLN A 752 17.33 -24.51 -2.56
N GLU A 753 16.79 -24.38 -3.77
CA GLU A 753 17.39 -24.91 -5.00
C GLU A 753 18.80 -24.41 -5.31
N ASP A 754 19.17 -23.21 -4.84
CA ASP A 754 20.46 -22.54 -5.07
C ASP A 754 21.49 -22.76 -3.94
N GLN A 755 21.20 -23.69 -3.01
CA GLN A 755 22.09 -24.00 -1.90
C GLN A 755 23.06 -25.14 -2.26
N ILE A 756 24.33 -24.90 -1.94
CA ILE A 756 25.41 -25.85 -2.08
C ILE A 756 25.88 -26.24 -0.69
N LEU A 757 25.50 -27.43 -0.21
CA LEU A 757 25.90 -27.91 1.12
C LEU A 757 27.36 -28.40 1.10
N LEU A 758 28.08 -28.16 2.20
CA LEU A 758 29.48 -28.58 2.39
C LEU A 758 29.61 -29.76 3.36
N ALA A 759 28.53 -30.07 4.07
CA ALA A 759 28.43 -31.21 4.98
C ALA A 759 27.07 -31.90 4.82
N ASN A 760 27.00 -33.18 5.20
CA ASN A 760 25.77 -33.94 5.15
C ASN A 760 24.68 -33.27 6.02
N PRO A 761 23.51 -32.92 5.48
CA PRO A 761 22.46 -32.21 6.21
C PRO A 761 21.97 -32.99 7.44
N ASP A 762 21.99 -34.31 7.38
CA ASP A 762 21.62 -35.17 8.51
C ASP A 762 22.55 -34.96 9.71
N LYS A 763 23.84 -34.83 9.42
CA LYS A 763 24.87 -34.57 10.41
C LYS A 763 24.82 -33.13 10.91
N ILE A 764 24.64 -32.13 10.03
CA ILE A 764 24.49 -30.72 10.43
C ILE A 764 23.40 -30.59 11.50
N ILE A 765 22.24 -31.20 11.26
CA ILE A 765 21.10 -31.14 12.19
C ILE A 765 21.32 -31.99 13.44
N THR A 766 22.00 -33.14 13.32
CA THR A 766 22.30 -34.00 14.48
C THR A 766 23.34 -33.39 15.40
N ASP A 767 24.31 -32.64 14.87
CA ASP A 767 25.38 -32.01 15.65
C ASP A 767 24.95 -30.62 16.21
N SER A 768 23.87 -30.03 15.69
CA SER A 768 23.35 -28.72 16.13
C SER A 768 22.72 -28.79 17.52
N THR A 769 23.31 -28.08 18.48
CA THR A 769 22.75 -27.94 19.83
C THR A 769 21.44 -27.15 19.83
N ALA A 770 21.32 -26.14 18.97
CA ALA A 770 20.10 -25.36 18.80
C ALA A 770 18.93 -26.26 18.37
N PHE A 771 19.15 -27.12 17.37
CA PHE A 771 18.12 -28.06 16.91
C PHE A 771 17.80 -29.14 17.94
N GLN A 772 18.79 -29.70 18.63
CA GLN A 772 18.54 -30.68 19.69
C GLN A 772 17.67 -30.10 20.82
N ASN A 773 18.00 -28.89 21.27
CA ASN A 773 17.30 -28.24 22.38
C ASN A 773 15.90 -27.79 21.99
N HIS A 774 15.73 -27.19 20.81
CA HIS A 774 14.50 -26.48 20.45
C HIS A 774 13.70 -27.14 19.33
N GLY A 775 14.30 -28.06 18.59
CA GLY A 775 13.70 -28.66 17.39
C GLY A 775 13.63 -27.68 16.22
N VAL A 776 14.46 -26.63 16.24
CA VAL A 776 14.46 -25.55 15.26
C VAL A 776 15.90 -25.22 14.90
N PHE A 777 16.20 -25.15 13.61
CA PHE A 777 17.48 -24.70 13.07
C PHE A 777 17.22 -23.50 12.16
N LEU A 778 17.68 -22.32 12.59
CA LEU A 778 17.55 -21.06 11.86
C LEU A 778 18.91 -20.34 11.85
N GLN A 779 19.32 -19.84 10.69
CA GLN A 779 20.59 -19.13 10.52
C GLN A 779 20.35 -17.64 10.32
N LYS A 780 21.28 -16.82 10.81
CA LYS A 780 21.24 -15.38 10.56
C LYS A 780 21.31 -15.07 9.07
N ALA A 781 20.40 -14.22 8.61
CA ALA A 781 20.53 -13.54 7.34
C ALA A 781 21.63 -12.48 7.40
N HIS A 782 21.99 -11.99 6.22
CA HIS A 782 22.78 -10.78 6.08
C HIS A 782 22.10 -9.58 6.74
N ALA A 783 22.84 -8.82 7.55
CA ALA A 783 22.33 -7.59 8.12
C ALA A 783 22.14 -6.54 7.01
N GLN A 784 20.94 -5.93 6.95
CA GLN A 784 20.59 -4.92 5.95
C GLN A 784 20.00 -3.68 6.62
N GLU A 785 20.39 -2.49 6.18
CA GLU A 785 19.91 -1.25 6.77
C GLU A 785 18.39 -1.02 6.62
N GLY A 786 17.79 -0.49 7.69
CA GLY A 786 16.34 -0.36 7.87
C GLY A 786 15.75 -1.53 8.64
N GLY A 787 14.47 -1.45 9.02
CA GLY A 787 13.76 -2.51 9.73
C GLY A 787 12.32 -2.12 10.07
N ASN A 788 11.60 -3.04 10.71
CA ASN A 788 10.20 -2.87 11.13
C ASN A 788 9.99 -3.32 12.59
N GLY A 789 10.95 -2.97 13.46
CA GLY A 789 10.93 -3.36 14.88
C GLY A 789 9.67 -2.93 15.64
N LEU A 790 9.10 -1.76 15.31
CA LEU A 790 7.86 -1.27 15.92
C LEU A 790 6.66 -2.15 15.58
N TRP A 791 6.57 -2.62 14.33
CA TRP A 791 5.48 -3.48 13.90
C TRP A 791 5.53 -4.83 14.60
N VAL A 792 6.69 -5.48 14.71
CA VAL A 792 6.78 -6.78 15.38
C VAL A 792 6.52 -6.66 16.88
N LYS A 793 6.99 -5.59 17.54
CA LYS A 793 6.64 -5.29 18.94
C LYS A 793 5.13 -5.21 19.12
N TRP A 794 4.46 -4.45 18.24
CA TRP A 794 3.01 -4.34 18.24
C TRP A 794 2.31 -5.68 17.97
N PHE A 795 2.76 -6.44 16.97
CA PHE A 795 2.16 -7.72 16.60
C PHE A 795 2.24 -8.74 17.74
N LEU A 796 3.41 -8.81 18.40
CA LEU A 796 3.65 -9.68 19.54
C LEU A 796 2.95 -9.20 20.82
N GLY A 797 2.54 -7.94 20.89
CA GLY A 797 1.73 -7.38 21.98
C GLY A 797 2.43 -6.42 22.92
N GLY A 798 3.70 -6.11 22.68
CA GLY A 798 4.56 -5.36 23.58
C GLY A 798 5.97 -5.94 23.62
N GLU A 799 6.89 -5.18 24.20
CA GLU A 799 8.28 -5.60 24.34
C GLU A 799 8.45 -6.62 25.46
N GLU A 800 7.68 -6.46 26.53
CA GLU A 800 7.60 -7.32 27.71
C GLU A 800 7.11 -8.74 27.40
N PHE A 801 6.43 -8.95 26.27
CA PHE A 801 5.91 -10.26 25.85
C PHE A 801 6.82 -10.98 24.85
N ALA A 802 7.85 -10.33 24.36
CA ALA A 802 8.86 -10.93 23.49
C ALA A 802 9.89 -11.72 24.30
N SER A 803 10.42 -12.81 23.74
CA SER A 803 11.47 -13.61 24.39
C SER A 803 12.80 -12.85 24.42
N SER A 804 13.72 -13.29 25.29
CA SER A 804 15.08 -12.73 25.33
C SER A 804 15.79 -12.85 23.98
N GLU A 805 15.56 -13.96 23.26
CA GLU A 805 16.08 -14.19 21.91
C GLU A 805 15.56 -13.12 20.93
N THR A 806 14.24 -12.92 20.91
CA THR A 806 13.61 -11.91 20.06
C THR A 806 14.03 -10.49 20.42
N GLN A 807 14.08 -10.14 21.70
CA GLN A 807 14.50 -8.81 22.15
C GLN A 807 15.94 -8.47 21.73
N GLN A 808 16.82 -9.48 21.65
CA GLN A 808 18.20 -9.33 21.21
C GLN A 808 18.38 -9.35 19.68
N SER A 809 17.38 -9.84 18.93
CA SER A 809 17.42 -9.88 17.47
C SER A 809 17.63 -8.49 16.85
N ARG A 810 18.24 -8.45 15.66
CA ARG A 810 18.44 -7.19 14.92
C ARG A 810 17.12 -6.65 14.39
N TYR A 811 16.21 -7.50 13.92
CA TYR A 811 14.90 -7.10 13.41
C TYR A 811 14.09 -6.35 14.48
N PHE A 812 13.95 -6.94 15.67
CA PHE A 812 13.17 -6.37 16.77
C PHE A 812 13.73 -5.03 17.27
N ARG A 813 15.06 -4.89 17.28
CA ARG A 813 15.77 -3.66 17.65
C ARG A 813 15.91 -2.66 16.51
N ASN A 814 15.25 -2.91 15.38
CA ASN A 814 15.29 -2.06 14.20
C ASN A 814 16.71 -1.81 13.65
N LYS A 815 17.59 -2.82 13.77
CA LYS A 815 18.98 -2.80 13.29
C LYS A 815 19.17 -3.49 11.95
N SER A 816 18.26 -4.40 11.59
CA SER A 816 18.25 -5.11 10.32
C SER A 816 16.82 -5.27 9.80
N ARG A 817 16.64 -5.31 8.47
CA ARG A 817 15.34 -5.63 7.85
C ARG A 817 14.98 -7.09 7.93
N ASN A 818 15.99 -7.94 7.97
CA ASN A 818 15.81 -9.39 8.03
C ASN A 818 16.66 -9.95 9.18
N GLU A 819 16.14 -10.93 9.88
CA GLU A 819 16.86 -11.64 10.93
C GLU A 819 17.40 -12.98 10.43
N VAL A 820 16.59 -13.73 9.67
CA VAL A 820 16.82 -15.15 9.34
C VAL A 820 16.96 -15.38 7.84
N ASP A 821 17.86 -16.29 7.45
CA ASP A 821 17.99 -16.76 6.06
C ASP A 821 17.08 -17.95 5.79
N GLY A 822 16.32 -17.87 4.68
CA GLY A 822 15.36 -18.90 4.27
C GLY A 822 15.92 -20.01 3.38
N GLY A 823 17.24 -20.09 3.16
CA GLY A 823 17.87 -21.02 2.24
C GLY A 823 18.05 -22.44 2.80
N PHE A 824 18.32 -22.57 4.11
CA PHE A 824 18.46 -23.84 4.80
C PHE A 824 17.90 -23.74 6.21
N MET A 825 16.87 -24.53 6.50
CA MET A 825 16.15 -24.51 7.78
C MET A 825 15.78 -25.92 8.19
N ALA A 826 15.57 -26.17 9.48
CA ALA A 826 15.00 -27.44 9.93
C ALA A 826 14.02 -27.27 11.09
N PHE A 827 13.00 -28.12 11.11
CA PHE A 827 11.91 -28.06 12.09
C PHE A 827 11.49 -29.45 12.54
N ASP A 828 11.35 -29.66 13.85
CA ASP A 828 10.78 -30.84 14.49
C ASP A 828 9.27 -30.61 14.73
N LYS A 829 8.46 -30.97 13.73
CA LYS A 829 7.00 -30.83 13.74
C LYS A 829 6.31 -31.72 14.77
N ALA A 830 7.02 -32.65 15.41
CA ALA A 830 6.47 -33.43 16.52
C ALA A 830 6.30 -32.58 17.80
N ARG A 831 6.99 -31.43 17.88
CA ARG A 831 6.84 -30.46 18.98
C ARG A 831 5.69 -29.50 18.67
N ASP A 832 4.72 -29.42 19.57
CA ASP A 832 3.50 -28.63 19.35
C ASP A 832 3.79 -27.16 19.06
N GLY A 833 4.70 -26.54 19.81
CA GLY A 833 5.12 -25.16 19.58
C GLY A 833 5.67 -24.94 18.16
N VAL A 834 6.52 -25.86 17.68
CA VAL A 834 7.12 -25.77 16.34
C VAL A 834 6.07 -25.94 15.25
N LEU A 835 5.17 -26.92 15.39
CA LEU A 835 4.07 -27.11 14.45
C LEU A 835 3.17 -25.88 14.38
N HIS A 836 2.75 -25.33 15.52
CA HIS A 836 1.91 -24.12 15.55
C HIS A 836 2.64 -22.90 15.00
N GLY A 837 3.96 -22.77 15.24
CA GLY A 837 4.78 -21.73 14.63
C GLY A 837 4.82 -21.81 13.10
N LEU A 838 4.93 -23.02 12.55
CA LEU A 838 4.85 -23.25 11.09
C LEU A 838 3.46 -22.93 10.52
N LEU A 839 2.38 -23.23 11.25
CA LEU A 839 1.02 -22.86 10.83
C LEU A 839 0.83 -21.33 10.82
N VAL A 840 1.42 -20.62 11.78
CA VAL A 840 1.48 -19.15 11.74
C VAL A 840 2.27 -18.69 10.52
N ALA A 841 3.44 -19.28 10.25
CA ALA A 841 4.24 -18.92 9.08
C ALA A 841 3.49 -19.14 7.76
N CYS A 842 2.68 -20.21 7.65
CA CYS A 842 1.78 -20.43 6.50
C CYS A 842 0.76 -19.29 6.38
N GLN A 843 0.11 -18.91 7.48
CA GLN A 843 -0.88 -17.83 7.48
C GLN A 843 -0.25 -16.48 7.11
N LEU A 844 0.93 -16.15 7.64
CA LEU A 844 1.63 -14.89 7.33
C LEU A 844 2.08 -14.82 5.86
N ASN A 845 2.43 -15.96 5.25
CA ASN A 845 2.80 -16.06 3.84
C ASN A 845 1.59 -16.19 2.89
N ARG A 846 0.36 -16.14 3.42
CA ARG A 846 -0.84 -16.32 2.61
C ARG A 846 -1.13 -15.08 1.75
N ASN A 847 -1.39 -15.22 0.44
CA ASN A 847 -1.69 -14.09 -0.47
C ASN A 847 -2.69 -13.09 0.13
N LYS A 848 -3.85 -13.57 0.61
CA LYS A 848 -4.90 -12.70 1.19
C LYS A 848 -4.48 -11.94 2.46
N VAL A 849 -3.53 -12.49 3.23
CA VAL A 849 -3.01 -11.91 4.48
C VAL A 849 -1.86 -10.97 4.20
N ARG A 850 -1.01 -11.35 3.24
CA ARG A 850 0.18 -10.63 2.83
C ARG A 850 -0.16 -9.37 2.01
N ASP A 851 -0.99 -9.55 0.97
CA ASP A 851 -1.29 -8.53 -0.04
C ASP A 851 -2.00 -7.32 0.60
N GLY A 852 -1.34 -6.15 0.50
CA GLY A 852 -1.91 -4.87 0.93
C GLY A 852 -1.77 -4.55 2.42
N SER A 853 -0.91 -5.28 3.17
CA SER A 853 -0.53 -4.86 4.53
C SER A 853 0.77 -5.48 5.07
N ILE A 854 0.95 -6.81 5.09
CA ILE A 854 2.16 -7.44 5.64
C ILE A 854 3.37 -7.27 4.70
N ASP A 855 3.16 -7.16 3.39
CA ASP A 855 4.22 -6.90 2.40
C ASP A 855 5.15 -5.74 2.80
N TRP A 856 4.59 -4.72 3.44
CA TRP A 856 5.32 -3.52 3.87
C TRP A 856 6.26 -3.78 5.04
N PHE A 857 5.91 -4.74 5.92
CA PHE A 857 6.65 -5.04 7.14
C PHE A 857 7.65 -6.19 6.96
N LEU A 858 7.31 -7.17 6.14
CA LEU A 858 8.16 -8.33 5.85
C LEU A 858 8.92 -8.18 4.51
N ASP A 859 9.00 -6.97 3.92
CA ASP A 859 9.73 -6.70 2.67
C ASP A 859 9.48 -7.77 1.57
N VAL A 860 8.23 -8.23 1.47
CA VAL A 860 7.93 -9.46 0.73
C VAL A 860 7.95 -9.23 -0.78
N ASN A 861 7.74 -7.98 -1.22
CA ASN A 861 7.90 -7.57 -2.62
C ASN A 861 9.34 -7.74 -3.15
N SER A 862 10.35 -7.72 -2.26
CA SER A 862 11.73 -8.06 -2.64
C SER A 862 12.04 -9.55 -2.49
N GLY A 863 11.10 -10.34 -1.95
CA GLY A 863 11.26 -11.77 -1.67
C GLY A 863 12.29 -12.04 -0.58
N LYS A 864 12.46 -11.12 0.39
CA LYS A 864 13.54 -11.18 1.38
C LYS A 864 13.10 -11.38 2.84
N GLY A 865 11.87 -11.01 3.22
CA GLY A 865 11.37 -11.22 4.60
C GLY A 865 10.27 -12.27 4.72
N GLU A 866 10.08 -13.14 3.71
CA GLU A 866 9.29 -14.37 3.88
C GLU A 866 9.92 -15.30 4.93
N ALA A 867 11.26 -15.27 5.05
CA ALA A 867 12.02 -16.05 6.01
C ALA A 867 11.82 -15.59 7.46
N ASP A 868 11.47 -14.32 7.67
CA ASP A 868 11.20 -13.80 9.02
C ASP A 868 9.85 -14.28 9.57
N ALA A 869 8.92 -14.71 8.71
CA ALA A 869 7.65 -15.30 9.13
C ALA A 869 7.83 -16.55 10.02
N TYR A 870 8.94 -17.29 9.88
CA TYR A 870 9.21 -18.49 10.66
C TYR A 870 9.51 -18.18 12.13
N TRP A 871 10.49 -17.30 12.40
CA TRP A 871 10.81 -16.95 13.79
C TRP A 871 9.71 -16.11 14.43
N ILE A 872 9.06 -15.21 13.66
CA ILE A 872 7.89 -14.46 14.16
C ILE A 872 6.77 -15.42 14.52
N GLY A 873 6.52 -16.45 13.70
CA GLY A 873 5.53 -17.48 13.99
C GLY A 873 5.84 -18.26 15.26
N LEU A 874 7.09 -18.67 15.44
CA LEU A 874 7.57 -19.35 16.66
C LEU A 874 7.43 -18.45 17.89
N GLU A 875 7.90 -17.20 17.82
CA GLU A 875 7.80 -16.22 18.90
C GLU A 875 6.34 -15.93 19.27
N LEU A 876 5.47 -15.75 18.28
CA LEU A 876 4.06 -15.43 18.49
C LEU A 876 3.37 -16.47 19.35
N VAL A 877 3.62 -17.74 19.06
CA VAL A 877 3.06 -18.85 19.84
C VAL A 877 3.89 -19.20 21.06
N ARG A 878 5.03 -18.52 21.34
CA ARG A 878 5.98 -18.82 22.43
C ARG A 878 6.65 -20.20 22.30
N ALA A 879 6.99 -20.59 21.10
CA ALA A 879 7.80 -21.80 20.85
C ALA A 879 9.26 -21.45 21.10
N PRO A 880 9.99 -22.19 21.94
CA PRO A 880 11.41 -21.97 22.12
C PRO A 880 12.15 -22.11 20.79
N PHE A 881 13.01 -21.16 20.45
CA PHE A 881 13.90 -21.20 19.30
C PHE A 881 15.18 -20.46 19.62
N GLN A 882 16.20 -20.71 18.80
CA GLN A 882 17.46 -19.98 18.82
C GLN A 882 17.87 -19.73 17.38
N ILE A 883 18.31 -18.51 17.08
CA ILE A 883 18.91 -18.18 15.80
C ILE A 883 20.42 -18.30 15.98
N LEU A 884 21.08 -19.04 15.09
CA LEU A 884 22.53 -19.25 15.19
C LEU A 884 23.25 -17.89 15.23
N ALA A 885 24.07 -17.70 16.26
CA ALA A 885 24.73 -16.42 16.51
C ALA A 885 25.76 -16.05 15.43
N THR A 886 26.27 -17.05 14.70
CA THR A 886 27.29 -16.90 13.66
C THR A 886 26.74 -16.15 12.44
N PRO A 887 27.27 -14.96 12.14
CA PRO A 887 26.84 -14.20 10.96
C PRO A 887 27.35 -14.88 9.67
N PRO A 888 26.66 -14.67 8.54
CA PRO A 888 27.12 -15.15 7.24
C PRO A 888 28.41 -14.44 6.79
N GLY A 889 29.13 -15.06 5.87
CA GLY A 889 30.36 -14.55 5.25
C GLY A 889 30.29 -14.54 3.73
N ILE A 890 31.41 -14.20 3.07
CA ILE A 890 31.57 -14.29 1.61
C ILE A 890 32.75 -15.16 1.27
N ALA A 891 32.59 -16.05 0.31
CA ALA A 891 33.72 -16.70 -0.34
C ALA A 891 34.08 -15.91 -1.61
N HIS A 892 35.34 -15.52 -1.76
CA HIS A 892 35.80 -14.75 -2.94
C HIS A 892 37.24 -15.10 -3.34
N SER A 893 37.67 -14.57 -4.48
CA SER A 893 39.05 -14.65 -4.96
C SER A 893 39.84 -13.41 -4.52
N LYS A 894 41.18 -13.45 -4.49
CA LYS A 894 41.98 -12.23 -4.22
C LYS A 894 41.71 -11.09 -5.21
N SER A 895 41.27 -11.42 -6.42
CA SER A 895 40.94 -10.46 -7.48
C SER A 895 39.54 -9.85 -7.39
N THR A 896 38.61 -10.46 -6.65
CA THR A 896 37.21 -10.02 -6.54
C THR A 896 36.81 -9.78 -5.09
N THR A 897 36.15 -8.66 -4.77
CA THR A 897 35.55 -8.43 -3.44
C THR A 897 34.11 -8.93 -3.36
N CYS A 898 33.72 -9.83 -4.27
CA CYS A 898 32.36 -10.34 -4.42
C CYS A 898 32.41 -11.85 -4.64
N GLY A 899 31.39 -12.55 -4.14
CA GLY A 899 31.20 -13.97 -4.37
C GLY A 899 29.98 -14.54 -3.63
N PRO A 900 29.82 -15.87 -3.59
CA PRO A 900 28.69 -16.50 -2.92
C PRO A 900 28.75 -16.31 -1.41
N THR A 901 27.58 -16.22 -0.80
CA THR A 901 27.44 -16.18 0.65
C THR A 901 27.81 -17.53 1.25
N VAL A 902 28.54 -17.50 2.36
CA VAL A 902 28.86 -18.69 3.15
C VAL A 902 28.13 -18.63 4.47
N PHE A 903 27.57 -19.76 4.89
CA PHE A 903 26.92 -19.89 6.19
C PHE A 903 27.65 -20.92 7.06
N PHE A 904 27.58 -20.69 8.36
CA PHE A 904 28.35 -21.42 9.35
C PHE A 904 27.44 -22.14 10.35
N ASP A 905 27.95 -23.18 10.98
CA ASP A 905 27.34 -23.80 12.15
C ASP A 905 27.68 -23.02 13.45
N GLU A 906 27.27 -23.57 14.60
CA GLU A 906 27.51 -23.02 15.93
C GLU A 906 29.00 -22.97 16.32
N SER A 907 29.83 -23.86 15.74
CA SER A 907 31.28 -23.88 15.96
C SER A 907 32.03 -22.86 15.08
N GLY A 908 31.35 -22.28 14.09
CA GLY A 908 31.94 -21.40 13.09
C GLY A 908 32.52 -22.14 11.89
N ALA A 909 32.23 -23.43 11.70
CA ALA A 909 32.64 -24.18 10.51
C ALA A 909 31.66 -23.91 9.35
N PRO A 910 32.16 -23.76 8.10
CA PRO A 910 31.30 -23.48 6.95
C PRO A 910 30.51 -24.73 6.56
N ILE A 911 29.19 -24.60 6.45
CA ILE A 911 28.29 -25.74 6.17
C ILE A 911 27.53 -25.62 4.86
N ARG A 912 27.41 -24.42 4.28
CA ARG A 912 26.82 -24.23 2.94
C ARG A 912 27.25 -22.93 2.28
N LEU A 913 27.07 -22.89 0.96
CA LEU A 913 27.17 -21.70 0.12
C LEU A 913 25.80 -21.42 -0.52
N ASN A 914 25.40 -20.15 -0.57
CA ASN A 914 24.29 -19.70 -1.42
C ASN A 914 24.88 -19.16 -2.74
N SER A 915 24.60 -19.85 -3.85
CA SER A 915 25.09 -19.45 -5.17
C SER A 915 23.99 -19.58 -6.22
N LYS A 916 23.52 -18.43 -6.72
CA LYS A 916 22.52 -18.35 -7.80
C LYS A 916 22.99 -19.01 -9.11
N LEU A 917 24.31 -19.20 -9.27
CA LEU A 917 24.92 -19.93 -10.39
C LEU A 917 25.78 -21.10 -9.90
N TRP A 918 25.42 -22.32 -10.30
CA TRP A 918 26.28 -23.49 -10.20
C TRP A 918 27.38 -23.47 -11.28
N ASP A 919 28.29 -22.50 -11.20
CA ASP A 919 29.43 -22.30 -12.13
C ASP A 919 30.73 -22.80 -11.49
N TRP A 920 31.06 -24.08 -11.73
CA TRP A 920 32.21 -24.74 -11.13
C TRP A 920 33.54 -24.01 -11.36
N PRO A 921 33.91 -23.62 -12.61
CA PRO A 921 35.10 -22.82 -12.87
C PRO A 921 35.25 -21.61 -11.93
N LYS A 922 34.18 -20.83 -11.75
CA LYS A 922 34.23 -19.66 -10.85
C LYS A 922 34.29 -20.03 -9.37
N LEU A 923 33.59 -21.09 -8.96
CA LEU A 923 33.65 -21.57 -7.58
C LEU A 923 35.05 -22.05 -7.17
N PHE A 924 35.89 -22.49 -8.12
CA PHE A 924 37.28 -22.86 -7.86
C PHE A 924 38.24 -21.69 -7.67
N GLU A 925 37.90 -20.53 -8.23
CA GLU A 925 38.70 -19.31 -8.05
C GLU A 925 38.55 -18.74 -6.62
N LEU A 926 37.57 -19.25 -5.86
CA LEU A 926 37.35 -18.87 -4.47
C LEU A 926 38.47 -19.43 -3.59
N THR A 927 39.22 -18.53 -2.97
CA THR A 927 40.41 -18.88 -2.17
C THR A 927 40.36 -18.29 -0.76
N ILE A 928 39.47 -17.31 -0.54
CA ILE A 928 39.33 -16.56 0.71
C ILE A 928 37.89 -16.67 1.18
N LEU A 929 37.73 -16.92 2.48
CA LEU A 929 36.47 -16.82 3.20
C LEU A 929 36.56 -15.65 4.16
N GLU A 930 35.68 -14.66 4.00
CA GLU A 930 35.61 -13.54 4.92
C GLU A 930 34.35 -13.65 5.77
N LYS A 931 34.56 -13.83 7.09
CA LYS A 931 33.47 -13.82 8.06
C LYS A 931 33.17 -12.37 8.44
N MET A 932 31.90 -12.01 8.36
CA MET A 932 31.47 -10.64 8.60
C MET A 932 31.17 -10.39 10.08
N LYS A 933 31.23 -9.12 10.49
CA LYS A 933 30.57 -8.67 11.71
C LYS A 933 29.06 -8.65 11.52
N ASP A 934 28.36 -8.91 12.61
CA ASP A 934 26.90 -8.87 12.67
C ASP A 934 26.38 -7.43 12.78
N ASP A 935 26.62 -6.60 11.75
CA ASP A 935 26.31 -5.17 11.75
C ASP A 935 25.93 -4.69 10.32
N SER A 936 24.79 -4.02 10.20
CA SER A 936 24.22 -3.58 8.91
C SER A 936 25.04 -2.50 8.20
N ARG A 937 25.96 -1.82 8.90
CA ARG A 937 26.91 -0.85 8.28
C ARG A 937 27.93 -1.50 7.36
N TYR A 938 28.15 -2.80 7.54
CA TYR A 938 29.04 -3.61 6.69
C TYR A 938 28.25 -4.41 5.65
N GLY A 939 27.04 -3.93 5.33
CA GLY A 939 26.10 -4.59 4.44
C GLY A 939 26.63 -4.81 3.01
N PHE A 940 25.98 -5.75 2.32
CA PHE A 940 26.34 -6.17 0.98
C PHE A 940 25.75 -5.23 -0.06
N LEU A 941 26.52 -4.92 -1.11
CA LEU A 941 25.94 -4.48 -2.37
C LEU A 941 25.61 -5.74 -3.18
N GLU A 942 24.32 -6.00 -3.39
CA GLU A 942 23.90 -7.02 -4.37
C GLU A 942 24.22 -6.47 -5.76
N LYS A 943 25.22 -7.08 -6.43
CA LYS A 943 25.61 -6.72 -7.79
C LYS A 943 25.55 -7.97 -8.63
N ASP A 944 24.59 -7.98 -9.57
CA ASP A 944 24.30 -9.13 -10.43
C ASP A 944 23.93 -10.38 -9.61
N LEU A 945 24.78 -11.42 -9.62
CA LEU A 945 24.52 -12.75 -9.03
C LEU A 945 25.25 -12.98 -7.70
N TYR A 946 25.99 -12.00 -7.21
CA TYR A 946 26.82 -12.13 -6.00
C TYR A 946 26.63 -10.97 -5.03
N PHE A 947 27.02 -11.24 -3.78
CA PHE A 947 27.13 -10.21 -2.76
C PHE A 947 28.57 -9.69 -2.72
N CYS A 948 28.69 -8.36 -2.62
CA CYS A 948 29.97 -7.66 -2.61
C CYS A 948 30.23 -6.97 -1.28
N ILE A 949 31.49 -7.03 -0.81
CA ILE A 949 31.97 -6.28 0.34
C ILE A 949 32.11 -4.80 -0.06
N GLN A 950 31.44 -3.93 0.67
CA GLN A 950 31.57 -2.49 0.48
C GLN A 950 32.88 -2.02 1.12
N LYS A 951 33.88 -1.61 0.31
CA LYS A 951 35.05 -0.90 0.84
C LYS A 951 34.57 0.43 1.43
N GLY A 952 34.76 0.62 2.74
CA GLY A 952 34.19 1.75 3.47
C GLY A 952 34.59 3.13 2.93
N LYS A 953 33.70 4.12 3.11
CA LYS A 953 33.96 5.57 2.95
C LYS A 953 34.86 6.12 4.07
N THR A 954 35.92 5.41 4.44
CA THR A 954 36.92 5.91 5.40
C THR A 954 38.19 6.22 4.62
N SER A 955 38.43 7.51 4.40
CA SER A 955 39.70 8.05 3.96
C SER A 955 40.79 7.70 4.98
N GLY A 956 41.57 6.67 4.72
CA GLY A 956 42.70 6.29 5.58
C GLY A 956 43.19 4.90 5.24
N SER A 957 44.48 4.77 5.09
CA SER A 957 45.21 3.55 4.76
C SER A 957 44.89 2.34 5.65
N GLY A 958 44.67 1.18 5.02
CA GLY A 958 45.07 -0.13 5.55
C GLY A 958 44.16 -0.76 6.60
N VAL A 959 43.62 -1.94 6.26
CA VAL A 959 42.80 -2.84 7.08
C VAL A 959 41.31 -2.49 7.14
N LEU A 960 40.48 -3.40 6.61
CA LEU A 960 39.03 -3.40 6.79
C LEU A 960 38.73 -3.72 8.26
N ASP A 961 38.61 -2.68 9.09
CA ASP A 961 38.32 -2.83 10.52
C ASP A 961 37.00 -3.61 10.73
N GLY A 962 37.13 -4.89 11.09
CA GLY A 962 36.00 -5.74 11.47
C GLY A 962 35.67 -6.92 10.58
N ILE A 963 36.58 -7.35 9.71
CA ILE A 963 36.44 -8.58 8.93
C ILE A 963 37.48 -9.60 9.39
N GLU A 964 37.05 -10.83 9.68
CA GLU A 964 37.94 -11.94 9.96
C GLU A 964 38.15 -12.76 8.68
N SER A 965 39.33 -12.62 8.06
CA SER A 965 39.69 -13.35 6.85
C SER A 965 40.26 -14.73 7.21
N ILE A 966 39.63 -15.79 6.71
CA ILE A 966 40.07 -17.18 6.84
C ILE A 966 40.46 -17.69 5.44
N SER A 967 41.67 -18.23 5.29
CA SER A 967 42.04 -18.89 4.03
C SER A 967 41.36 -20.26 3.91
N PHE A 968 40.80 -20.60 2.75
CA PHE A 968 40.29 -21.96 2.50
C PHE A 968 41.45 -22.98 2.56
N GLN A 969 41.59 -23.70 3.67
CA GLN A 969 42.57 -24.78 3.83
C GLN A 969 41.89 -26.11 4.18
N GLY A 970 42.51 -27.23 3.78
CA GLY A 970 42.08 -28.59 4.13
C GLY A 970 40.74 -29.04 3.52
N LYS A 971 39.92 -29.73 4.34
CA LYS A 971 38.71 -30.47 3.92
C LYS A 971 37.71 -29.65 3.11
N THR A 972 37.54 -28.35 3.36
CA THR A 972 36.56 -27.52 2.63
C THR A 972 36.99 -27.26 1.19
N LYS A 973 38.30 -27.05 0.97
CA LYS A 973 38.88 -26.96 -0.37
C LYS A 973 38.78 -28.31 -1.07
N ASP A 974 39.02 -29.40 -0.35
CA ASP A 974 38.87 -30.76 -0.88
C ASP A 974 37.41 -31.06 -1.26
N VAL A 975 36.43 -30.60 -0.48
CA VAL A 975 34.99 -30.72 -0.80
C VAL A 975 34.67 -29.94 -2.07
N LEU A 976 35.03 -28.65 -2.16
CA LEU A 976 34.82 -27.87 -3.39
C LEU A 976 35.50 -28.52 -4.62
N VAL A 977 36.70 -29.09 -4.44
CA VAL A 977 37.43 -29.81 -5.48
C VAL A 977 36.76 -31.14 -5.86
N GLN A 978 36.26 -31.92 -4.91
CA GLN A 978 35.54 -33.18 -5.19
C GLN A 978 34.20 -32.93 -5.90
N MET A 979 33.50 -31.85 -5.53
CA MET A 979 32.20 -31.52 -6.10
C MET A 979 32.28 -31.18 -7.61
N SER A 980 33.38 -30.58 -8.04
CA SER A 980 33.61 -30.26 -9.45
C SER A 980 33.72 -31.47 -10.38
N LYS A 981 34.21 -32.60 -9.86
CA LYS A 981 34.34 -33.86 -10.61
C LYS A 981 32.97 -34.47 -10.93
N VAL A 982 31.93 -34.03 -10.23
CA VAL A 982 30.53 -34.42 -10.43
C VAL A 982 29.78 -33.43 -11.31
N GLY A 983 30.20 -32.16 -11.37
CA GLY A 983 29.58 -31.16 -12.24
C GLY A 983 30.04 -31.17 -13.70
N THR A 984 31.18 -31.82 -13.96
CA THR A 984 31.78 -32.00 -15.30
C THR A 984 31.41 -33.35 -15.95
N LYS A 985 30.67 -34.21 -15.25
CA LYS A 985 30.09 -35.48 -15.72
C LYS A 985 28.58 -35.42 -15.64
#